data_AF-A0AB39QYZ5-F1
#
_entry.id   AF-A0AB39QYZ5-F1
#
_cell.length_a   1.000
_cell.length_b   1.000
_cell.length_c   1.000
_cell.angle_alpha   90.00
_cell.angle_beta   90.00
_cell.angle_gamma   90.00
#
_symmetry.space_group_name_H-M   'P 1'
#
loop_
_entity.id
_entity.type
_entity.pdbx_description
1 polymer ?
#
loop_
_entity_poly.entity_id
_entity_poly.type
_entity_poly.pdbx_seq_one_letter_code
_entity_poly.pdbx_strand_id
1 'polypeptide(L)'
;MTNFGSNRPETQVRPPRQGASPAPLQSHHAASQAAGHVASALSMRGIGKSFPGVRALDEVSFDVRPGEVHALVGENGAGKSTLMAVASGALAADDGTVLIGGVPLTQAQPEQARGLGLGIVRQHPALLPDLTVAENMALGVGYQRVGGLRRAAAWARETLTPWETEIDPRARVADLSMEKRFIIEIAKALALNPKVLILDEPTEHLDAEEVQRLFTKVRETVAAGAGVVYISHRIPEVKQIADRITVLRDGQTRGTFDCEAVTEEQIVERVVGRTLETVFPAKEPVPASAAGRLVVTGLSGHGFDDVSLTVRSGEIVGLAGVQGNGQAELVRALAGLVPASGEIVVDGQRVRGSNAAAANAGVVYVPADRHGEGVFLPLGVSENIVARTLAKVSRFGLVSDVRARSTAQEQIRGLAIRTPTPDTPISSLSGGNQQKAVMARTLLAAPKVLVVEEPTQGVDAGARVDLYKILRAAADDGAAVVVLSSDNVELEGLCHRVLIMSRGNVVEELTGAEITEAAIAHAALTSTSVRGQEKTRPAKRRRLHAWLAGDQAPAAVLALIVVLLGLGTGLHNGDYFGQLNLNNLLLMLAPLLLVGAAQQVVVLGAGFDLSVGPLTGFLVVIASYWIVDGGNLVLGLVLMALGALAVGVLNGVMVTWFRINPVVATLAVYMALQGIYLSLRDTPGGTIFPPVAAGIQARFGAVPLVTVIAVLLVLLLELALRRTRWGVELRALGSEPDAAERLGVRVRLIRFTSYVICSALVLPAGIVLMAQIGVGDGRPGLAYTLNSVTVVVLAGASIFGGRGSFIGIIAAALLAEQLVNVSPFLNLSPAWGYWLPGLITIGAAVLYAQLRRTRRTGAHA
;
A
#
# COMPACT_ATOMS: atom_id res chain seq x y z
N MET A 1 1.95 -77.44 18.04
CA MET A 1 3.07 -78.38 18.22
C MET A 1 3.90 -77.92 19.41
N THR A 2 3.98 -78.81 20.38
CA THR A 2 4.73 -78.85 21.66
C THR A 2 6.20 -78.48 21.55
N ASN A 3 6.97 -78.15 22.60
CA ASN A 3 6.83 -77.72 24.01
C ASN A 3 8.27 -77.72 24.59
N PHE A 4 8.42 -77.27 25.84
CA PHE A 4 9.59 -77.25 26.73
C PHE A 4 10.43 -75.94 26.71
N GLY A 5 10.68 -75.27 27.83
CA GLY A 5 10.39 -75.56 29.23
C GLY A 5 10.85 -74.40 30.12
N SER A 6 10.24 -74.32 31.30
CA SER A 6 10.24 -73.28 32.33
C SER A 6 11.56 -73.04 33.09
N ASN A 7 11.82 -71.80 33.53
CA ASN A 7 11.86 -71.42 34.96
C ASN A 7 12.34 -69.97 35.19
N ARG A 8 11.65 -69.24 36.07
CA ARG A 8 12.14 -68.02 36.76
C ARG A 8 13.03 -68.44 37.95
N PRO A 9 13.94 -67.57 38.41
CA PRO A 9 13.60 -66.73 39.56
C PRO A 9 14.15 -65.28 39.52
N GLU A 10 13.49 -64.46 40.33
CA GLU A 10 13.86 -63.19 40.99
C GLU A 10 15.17 -62.47 40.63
N THR A 11 15.08 -61.16 40.35
CA THR A 11 16.23 -60.24 40.42
C THR A 11 15.88 -58.94 41.12
N GLN A 12 16.83 -58.54 41.96
CA GLN A 12 16.80 -57.54 43.01
C GLN A 12 16.68 -56.09 42.51
N VAL A 13 15.99 -55.28 43.32
CA VAL A 13 15.96 -53.81 43.27
C VAL A 13 17.31 -53.23 43.73
N ARG A 14 17.90 -52.29 42.98
CA ARG A 14 18.96 -51.37 43.44
C ARG A 14 18.79 -49.94 42.89
N PRO A 15 19.23 -48.90 43.63
CA PRO A 15 18.75 -47.50 43.51
C PRO A 15 19.70 -46.57 42.70
N PRO A 16 19.36 -45.28 42.48
CA PRO A 16 19.98 -44.44 41.45
C PRO A 16 21.29 -43.79 41.91
N ARG A 17 22.21 -43.54 40.97
CA ARG A 17 23.51 -42.89 41.21
C ARG A 17 23.47 -41.40 40.83
N GLN A 18 23.88 -40.56 41.77
CA GLN A 18 24.37 -39.18 41.58
C GLN A 18 25.86 -39.12 41.94
N GLY A 19 26.60 -38.25 41.24
CA GLY A 19 27.70 -37.46 41.79
C GLY A 19 29.12 -38.05 41.74
N ALA A 20 29.96 -37.52 40.85
CA ALA A 20 31.42 -37.47 41.04
C ALA A 20 32.01 -36.23 40.33
N SER A 21 32.63 -35.35 41.11
CA SER A 21 33.48 -34.22 40.66
C SER A 21 34.80 -34.70 40.05
N PRO A 22 35.52 -33.78 39.36
CA PRO A 22 36.90 -33.54 39.76
C PRO A 22 37.31 -32.06 39.93
N ALA A 23 38.41 -31.94 40.68
CA ALA A 23 39.20 -30.85 41.27
C ALA A 23 39.54 -29.55 40.46
N PRO A 24 40.10 -28.51 41.13
CA PRO A 24 40.10 -27.11 40.72
C PRO A 24 41.45 -26.59 40.20
N LEU A 25 41.44 -25.61 39.29
CA LEU A 25 42.60 -24.76 38.98
C LEU A 25 42.17 -23.31 38.63
N GLN A 26 42.56 -22.40 39.54
CA GLN A 26 43.02 -21.02 39.32
C GLN A 26 42.02 -19.93 38.85
N SER A 27 41.52 -19.20 39.84
CA SER A 27 41.09 -17.81 39.75
C SER A 27 42.29 -16.86 39.86
N HIS A 28 42.38 -15.85 38.99
CA HIS A 28 42.66 -14.43 39.31
C HIS A 28 42.98 -13.65 38.02
N HIS A 29 42.14 -12.66 37.70
CA HIS A 29 42.26 -11.56 36.70
C HIS A 29 41.14 -11.50 35.66
N ALA A 30 39.91 -11.17 36.10
CA ALA A 30 38.90 -10.53 35.23
C ALA A 30 37.75 -9.88 36.03
N ALA A 31 37.98 -9.49 37.28
CA ALA A 31 36.99 -8.81 38.11
C ALA A 31 37.45 -7.37 38.38
N SER A 32 37.48 -6.55 37.33
CA SER A 32 37.70 -5.10 37.46
C SER A 32 37.13 -4.28 36.29
N GLN A 33 35.99 -4.69 35.71
CA GLN A 33 35.23 -3.85 34.76
C GLN A 33 33.70 -4.00 34.90
N ALA A 34 33.20 -4.39 36.07
CA ALA A 34 31.77 -4.32 36.38
C ALA A 34 31.45 -2.99 37.08
N ALA A 35 31.56 -1.89 36.34
CA ALA A 35 31.08 -0.58 36.77
C ALA A 35 29.99 -0.11 35.79
N GLY A 36 28.73 -0.15 36.25
CA GLY A 36 27.63 0.64 35.70
C GLY A 36 26.85 0.07 34.50
N HIS A 37 26.30 -1.14 34.58
CA HIS A 37 25.20 -1.51 33.68
C HIS A 37 23.87 -0.96 34.22
N VAL A 38 23.56 0.29 33.85
CA VAL A 38 22.16 0.72 33.74
C VAL A 38 21.51 -0.23 32.74
N ALA A 39 20.44 -0.92 33.12
CA ALA A 39 19.76 -1.87 32.24
C ALA A 39 19.21 -1.11 31.02
N SER A 40 19.87 -1.23 29.87
CA SER A 40 19.45 -0.55 28.62
C SER A 40 18.04 -0.99 28.20
N ALA A 41 17.21 -0.04 27.77
CA ALA A 41 15.88 -0.29 27.21
C ALA A 41 15.99 -1.05 25.88
N LEU A 42 17.00 -0.72 25.06
CA LEU A 42 17.41 -1.45 23.86
C LEU A 42 18.91 -1.70 23.93
N SER A 43 19.36 -2.91 23.60
CA SER A 43 20.78 -3.24 23.47
C SER A 43 21.00 -4.10 22.24
N MET A 44 21.84 -3.62 21.32
CA MET A 44 22.27 -4.30 20.11
C MET A 44 23.79 -4.46 20.17
N ARG A 45 24.28 -5.71 20.14
CA ARG A 45 25.70 -6.01 20.36
C ARG A 45 26.27 -6.80 19.19
N GLY A 46 27.30 -6.25 18.55
CA GLY A 46 28.06 -6.90 17.48
C GLY A 46 27.20 -7.31 16.29
N ILE A 47 26.25 -6.46 15.88
CA ILE A 47 25.28 -6.79 14.82
C ILE A 47 25.97 -6.81 13.47
N GLY A 48 25.94 -7.99 12.83
CA GLY A 48 26.36 -8.20 11.45
C GLY A 48 25.16 -8.42 10.53
N LYS A 49 25.17 -7.81 9.34
CA LYS A 49 24.18 -8.09 8.30
C LYS A 49 24.73 -7.89 6.89
N SER A 50 24.56 -8.91 6.05
CA SER A 50 24.96 -8.91 4.65
C SER A 50 23.75 -9.14 3.72
N PHE A 51 23.80 -8.49 2.57
CA PHE A 51 22.93 -8.73 1.42
C PHE A 51 23.81 -9.11 0.21
N PRO A 52 23.25 -9.70 -0.87
CA PRO A 52 24.04 -10.03 -2.06
C PRO A 52 24.84 -8.82 -2.59
N GLY A 53 26.17 -8.90 -2.47
CA GLY A 53 27.11 -7.89 -2.94
C GLY A 53 27.42 -6.72 -1.98
N VAL A 54 26.78 -6.62 -0.81
CA VAL A 54 27.00 -5.52 0.15
C VAL A 54 26.92 -6.02 1.60
N ARG A 55 27.94 -5.71 2.41
CA ARG A 55 27.87 -5.83 3.87
C ARG A 55 27.24 -4.56 4.43
N ALA A 56 25.99 -4.66 4.87
CA ALA A 56 25.20 -3.50 5.31
C ALA A 56 25.47 -3.11 6.78
N LEU A 57 25.81 -4.08 7.62
CA LEU A 57 26.23 -3.88 9.01
C LEU A 57 27.44 -4.78 9.32
N ASP A 58 28.45 -4.19 9.95
CA ASP A 58 29.70 -4.82 10.32
C ASP A 58 30.01 -4.53 11.80
N GLU A 59 29.76 -5.52 12.65
CA GLU A 59 29.97 -5.49 14.11
C GLU A 59 29.37 -4.26 14.83
N VAL A 60 28.20 -3.81 14.39
CA VAL A 60 27.55 -2.60 14.93
C VAL A 60 27.04 -2.83 16.35
N SER A 61 27.42 -1.95 17.27
CA SER A 61 26.86 -1.93 18.63
C SER A 61 26.17 -0.59 18.90
N PHE A 62 24.96 -0.68 19.47
CA PHE A 62 24.08 0.45 19.77
C PHE A 62 23.20 0.13 20.98
N ASP A 63 23.06 1.06 21.91
CA ASP A 63 22.28 0.89 23.13
C ASP A 63 21.48 2.15 23.44
N VAL A 64 20.34 2.00 24.12
CA VAL A 64 19.47 3.13 24.54
C VAL A 64 19.09 2.91 25.99
N ARG A 65 19.28 3.91 26.86
CA ARG A 65 18.90 3.79 28.27
C ARG A 65 17.41 4.09 28.46
N PRO A 66 16.77 3.56 29.52
CA PRO A 66 15.45 4.01 29.93
C PRO A 66 15.49 5.51 30.28
N GLY A 67 14.51 6.29 29.81
CA GLY A 67 14.45 7.73 30.10
C GLY A 67 15.46 8.57 29.30
N GLU A 68 15.92 8.08 28.14
CA GLU A 68 16.86 8.76 27.25
C GLU A 68 16.28 8.87 25.82
N VAL A 69 16.56 9.97 25.14
CA VAL A 69 16.47 10.10 23.68
C VAL A 69 17.86 9.92 23.09
N HIS A 70 18.09 8.81 22.39
CA HIS A 70 19.35 8.54 21.70
C HIS A 70 19.16 8.70 20.19
N ALA A 71 19.81 9.71 19.62
CA ALA A 71 19.80 9.93 18.19
C ALA A 71 20.77 9.01 17.42
N LEU A 72 20.31 8.45 16.31
CA LEU A 72 21.14 7.70 15.38
C LEU A 72 21.26 8.50 14.08
N VAL A 73 22.44 9.06 13.83
CA VAL A 73 22.73 9.89 12.65
C VAL A 73 23.72 9.18 11.73
N GLY A 74 23.71 9.51 10.46
CA GLY A 74 24.57 8.87 9.47
C GLY A 74 24.12 9.18 8.05
N GLU A 75 24.98 8.92 7.06
CA GLU A 75 24.61 9.12 5.65
C GLU A 75 23.51 8.16 5.19
N ASN A 76 22.90 8.48 4.06
CA ASN A 76 21.96 7.57 3.43
C ASN A 76 22.71 6.33 2.93
N GLY A 77 22.24 5.14 3.32
CA GLY A 77 22.96 3.89 3.10
C GLY A 77 24.00 3.54 4.16
N ALA A 78 24.16 4.33 5.23
CA ALA A 78 25.07 3.99 6.34
C ALA A 78 24.67 2.74 7.13
N GLY A 79 23.46 2.21 6.92
CA GLY A 79 22.93 1.03 7.62
C GLY A 79 21.86 1.31 8.68
N LYS A 80 21.42 2.57 8.87
CA LYS A 80 20.45 2.96 9.92
C LYS A 80 19.16 2.15 9.86
N SER A 81 18.49 2.15 8.70
CA SER A 81 17.24 1.40 8.51
C SER A 81 17.44 -0.11 8.60
N THR A 82 18.60 -0.63 8.17
CA THR A 82 18.96 -2.05 8.34
C THR A 82 19.09 -2.40 9.82
N LEU A 83 19.77 -1.54 10.60
CA LEU A 83 19.92 -1.71 12.04
C LEU A 83 18.55 -1.68 12.72
N MET A 84 17.68 -0.74 12.37
CA MET A 84 16.34 -0.69 12.94
C MET A 84 15.45 -1.86 12.52
N ALA A 85 15.59 -2.36 11.29
CA ALA A 85 14.89 -3.56 10.85
C ALA A 85 15.33 -4.80 11.66
N VAL A 86 16.61 -4.89 12.02
CA VAL A 86 17.12 -5.89 12.96
C VAL A 86 16.56 -5.67 14.36
N ALA A 87 16.57 -4.43 14.87
CA ALA A 87 16.05 -4.09 16.19
C ALA A 87 14.55 -4.43 16.33
N SER A 88 13.76 -4.17 15.29
CA SER A 88 12.33 -4.43 15.29
C SER A 88 11.97 -5.88 14.95
N GLY A 89 12.95 -6.77 14.72
CA GLY A 89 12.72 -8.14 14.28
C GLY A 89 12.14 -8.27 12.87
N ALA A 90 12.16 -7.22 12.05
CA ALA A 90 11.76 -7.31 10.64
C ALA A 90 12.83 -8.01 9.79
N LEU A 91 14.08 -7.98 10.24
CA LEU A 91 15.21 -8.64 9.61
C LEU A 91 15.99 -9.45 10.66
N ALA A 92 16.39 -10.67 10.32
CA ALA A 92 17.32 -11.42 11.15
C ALA A 92 18.73 -10.87 10.95
N ALA A 93 19.45 -10.60 12.05
CA ALA A 93 20.89 -10.39 11.98
C ALA A 93 21.59 -11.69 11.56
N ASP A 94 22.73 -11.57 10.88
CA ASP A 94 23.59 -12.72 10.59
C ASP A 94 24.45 -13.05 11.82
N ASP A 95 24.88 -11.99 12.53
CA ASP A 95 25.70 -12.07 13.74
C ASP A 95 25.17 -11.10 14.82
N GLY A 96 25.52 -11.36 16.09
CA GLY A 96 25.23 -10.48 17.21
C GLY A 96 23.92 -10.78 17.94
N THR A 97 23.57 -9.93 18.92
CA THR A 97 22.39 -10.10 19.78
C THR A 97 21.59 -8.82 19.96
N VAL A 98 20.26 -8.95 20.00
CA VAL A 98 19.32 -7.86 20.27
C VAL A 98 18.56 -8.16 21.56
N LEU A 99 18.55 -7.22 22.49
CA LEU A 99 17.78 -7.28 23.73
C LEU A 99 16.84 -6.08 23.82
N ILE A 100 15.58 -6.33 24.15
CA ILE A 100 14.53 -5.30 24.34
C ILE A 100 14.03 -5.43 25.78
N GLY A 101 14.17 -4.37 26.58
CA GLY A 101 13.85 -4.38 28.00
C GLY A 101 14.57 -5.49 28.77
N GLY A 102 15.81 -5.80 28.37
CA GLY A 102 16.63 -6.89 28.93
C GLY A 102 16.30 -8.30 28.43
N VAL A 103 15.29 -8.48 27.56
CA VAL A 103 14.89 -9.80 27.05
C VAL A 103 15.43 -10.00 25.62
N PRO A 104 16.10 -11.13 25.32
CA PRO A 104 16.59 -11.40 23.97
C PRO A 104 15.47 -11.55 22.93
N LEU A 105 15.65 -10.93 21.77
CA LEU A 105 14.82 -11.16 20.59
C LEU A 105 15.31 -12.45 19.90
N THR A 106 14.62 -13.56 20.15
CA THR A 106 15.06 -14.90 19.70
C THR A 106 14.64 -15.25 18.28
N GLN A 107 13.60 -14.58 17.75
CA GLN A 107 13.13 -14.76 16.38
C GLN A 107 13.04 -13.40 15.69
N ALA A 108 13.38 -13.36 14.40
CA ALA A 108 13.13 -12.20 13.56
C ALA A 108 11.63 -12.12 13.22
N GLN A 109 10.83 -11.72 14.21
CA GLN A 109 9.40 -11.47 14.07
C GLN A 109 9.02 -10.14 14.72
N PRO A 110 8.40 -9.20 13.98
CA PRO A 110 7.94 -7.93 14.54
C PRO A 110 6.95 -8.05 15.69
N GLU A 111 6.13 -9.12 15.70
CA GLU A 111 5.19 -9.39 16.79
C GLU A 111 5.89 -9.64 18.13
N GLN A 112 7.03 -10.36 18.11
CA GLN A 112 7.82 -10.60 19.32
C GLN A 112 8.41 -9.30 19.85
N ALA A 113 9.04 -8.50 18.98
CA ALA A 113 9.61 -7.21 19.38
C ALA A 113 8.55 -6.26 19.99
N ARG A 114 7.35 -6.19 19.36
CA ARG A 114 6.21 -5.44 19.91
C ARG A 114 5.75 -5.98 21.25
N GLY A 115 5.69 -7.31 21.41
CA GLY A 115 5.35 -7.97 22.68
C GLY A 115 6.35 -7.68 23.81
N LEU A 116 7.62 -7.45 23.48
CA LEU A 116 8.66 -7.03 24.43
C LEU A 116 8.60 -5.53 24.78
N GLY A 117 7.77 -4.75 24.08
CA GLY A 117 7.53 -3.33 24.35
C GLY A 117 8.20 -2.37 23.36
N LEU A 118 8.61 -2.84 22.17
CA LEU A 118 9.15 -1.96 21.12
C LEU A 118 8.02 -1.40 20.24
N GLY A 119 7.90 -0.08 20.21
CA GLY A 119 7.10 0.68 19.24
C GLY A 119 8.00 1.25 18.15
N ILE A 120 7.51 1.32 16.91
CA ILE A 120 8.26 1.88 15.78
C ILE A 120 7.35 2.70 14.89
N VAL A 121 7.77 3.92 14.60
CA VAL A 121 7.25 4.79 13.54
C VAL A 121 8.28 4.79 12.43
N ARG A 122 7.85 4.44 11.21
CA ARG A 122 8.73 4.33 10.04
C ARG A 122 8.59 5.56 9.15
N GLN A 123 9.59 5.81 8.33
CA GLN A 123 9.55 6.84 7.27
C GLN A 123 8.32 6.69 6.34
N HIS A 124 7.85 5.46 6.11
CA HIS A 124 6.59 5.23 5.40
C HIS A 124 5.56 4.65 6.38
N PRO A 125 4.48 5.39 6.71
CA PRO A 125 3.45 4.94 7.65
C PRO A 125 2.87 3.58 7.25
N ALA A 126 2.88 2.64 8.18
CA ALA A 126 2.29 1.32 7.98
C ALA A 126 0.79 1.36 8.30
N LEU A 127 0.04 2.06 7.45
CA LEU A 127 -1.41 2.20 7.53
C LEU A 127 -2.07 1.56 6.31
N LEU A 128 -3.21 0.92 6.54
CA LEU A 128 -4.03 0.23 5.55
C LEU A 128 -4.99 1.24 4.91
N PRO A 129 -4.80 1.61 3.63
CA PRO A 129 -5.53 2.72 3.02
C PRO A 129 -7.05 2.53 2.96
N ASP A 130 -7.52 1.30 2.77
CA ASP A 130 -8.96 1.01 2.62
C ASP A 130 -9.71 0.94 3.97
N LEU A 131 -8.98 0.85 5.09
CA LEU A 131 -9.55 0.83 6.43
C LEU A 131 -9.74 2.25 6.96
N THR A 132 -10.67 2.38 7.91
CA THR A 132 -10.85 3.64 8.64
C THR A 132 -9.67 3.90 9.58
N VAL A 133 -9.50 5.15 10.01
CA VAL A 133 -8.50 5.53 11.03
C VAL A 133 -8.69 4.70 12.30
N ALA A 134 -9.93 4.58 12.79
CA ALA A 134 -10.25 3.81 13.98
C ALA A 134 -9.89 2.33 13.85
N GLU A 135 -10.14 1.73 12.69
CA GLU A 135 -9.78 0.33 12.41
C GLU A 135 -8.27 0.15 12.35
N ASN A 136 -7.55 1.05 11.67
CA ASN A 136 -6.09 1.04 11.61
C ASN A 136 -5.45 1.11 12.99
N MET A 137 -5.86 2.08 13.80
CA MET A 137 -5.32 2.24 15.15
C MET A 137 -5.69 1.04 16.04
N ALA A 138 -6.94 0.56 15.97
CA ALA A 138 -7.36 -0.60 16.77
C ALA A 138 -6.65 -1.89 16.39
N LEU A 139 -6.35 -2.07 15.11
CA LEU A 139 -5.61 -3.23 14.61
C LEU A 139 -4.13 -3.17 15.03
N GLY A 140 -3.49 -2.00 14.94
CA GLY A 140 -2.09 -1.84 15.37
C GLY A 140 -1.87 -1.82 16.90
N VAL A 141 -2.82 -1.29 17.67
CA VAL A 141 -2.74 -1.22 19.15
C VAL A 141 -3.29 -2.50 19.80
N GLY A 142 -4.21 -3.17 19.13
CA GLY A 142 -4.87 -4.38 19.60
C GLY A 142 -6.23 -4.09 20.24
N TYR A 143 -7.24 -4.84 19.79
CA TYR A 143 -8.64 -4.65 20.20
C TYR A 143 -8.90 -4.76 21.71
N GLN A 144 -8.06 -5.48 22.47
CA GLN A 144 -8.22 -5.58 23.93
C GLN A 144 -7.91 -4.23 24.61
N ARG A 145 -6.83 -3.55 24.21
CA ARG A 145 -6.44 -2.24 24.75
C ARG A 145 -7.43 -1.14 24.38
N VAL A 146 -8.00 -1.23 23.18
CA VAL A 146 -9.02 -0.29 22.68
C VAL A 146 -10.41 -0.51 23.28
N GLY A 147 -10.66 -1.65 23.96
CA GLY A 147 -11.98 -2.00 24.49
C GLY A 147 -12.96 -2.51 23.41
N GLY A 148 -12.43 -3.02 22.30
CA GLY A 148 -13.17 -3.65 21.20
C GLY A 148 -13.56 -2.72 20.06
N LEU A 149 -13.97 -3.32 18.94
CA LEU A 149 -14.34 -2.63 17.69
C LEU A 149 -15.41 -1.55 17.85
N ARG A 150 -16.37 -1.75 18.75
CA ARG A 150 -17.45 -0.77 18.99
C ARG A 150 -16.93 0.54 19.61
N ARG A 151 -15.87 0.46 20.42
CA ARG A 151 -15.24 1.62 21.08
C ARG A 151 -14.11 2.23 20.27
N ALA A 152 -13.60 1.53 19.25
CA ALA A 152 -12.46 1.97 18.44
C ALA A 152 -12.58 3.40 17.93
N ALA A 153 -13.75 3.82 17.43
CA ALA A 153 -13.94 5.18 16.93
C ALA A 153 -13.92 6.25 18.03
N ALA A 154 -14.46 5.95 19.22
CA ALA A 154 -14.43 6.86 20.36
C ALA A 154 -13.01 6.96 20.94
N TRP A 155 -12.37 5.80 21.15
CA TRP A 155 -11.01 5.71 21.65
C TRP A 155 -9.99 6.37 20.71
N ALA A 156 -10.12 6.17 19.39
CA ALA A 156 -9.25 6.81 18.41
C ALA A 156 -9.42 8.34 18.44
N ARG A 157 -10.66 8.84 18.62
CA ARG A 157 -10.90 10.28 18.81
C ARG A 157 -10.15 10.81 20.02
N GLU A 158 -10.32 10.17 21.17
CA GLU A 158 -9.66 10.54 22.43
C GLU A 158 -8.12 10.52 22.30
N THR A 159 -7.59 9.53 21.60
CA THR A 159 -6.14 9.38 21.36
C THR A 159 -5.59 10.44 20.40
N LEU A 160 -6.41 10.94 19.47
CA LEU A 160 -6.02 11.95 18.49
C LEU A 160 -6.25 13.39 18.96
N THR A 161 -7.15 13.63 19.93
CA THR A 161 -7.42 14.97 20.49
C THR A 161 -6.16 15.76 20.88
N PRO A 162 -5.13 15.17 21.53
CA PRO A 162 -3.92 15.90 21.92
C PRO A 162 -3.07 16.41 20.76
N TRP A 163 -3.33 15.95 19.53
CA TRP A 163 -2.64 16.40 18.33
C TRP A 163 -3.29 17.64 17.70
N GLU A 164 -4.41 18.13 18.27
CA GLU A 164 -5.14 19.35 17.86
C GLU A 164 -5.38 19.42 16.34
N THR A 165 -5.54 18.26 15.70
CA THR A 165 -5.73 18.12 14.26
C THR A 165 -7.08 17.48 13.99
N GLU A 166 -7.86 18.05 13.07
CA GLU A 166 -9.17 17.50 12.71
C GLU A 166 -9.00 16.21 11.87
N ILE A 167 -9.01 15.07 12.56
CA ILE A 167 -8.97 13.72 11.98
C ILE A 167 -10.24 12.98 12.41
N ASP A 168 -11.12 12.67 11.46
CA ASP A 168 -12.31 11.86 11.74
C ASP A 168 -11.91 10.37 11.87
N PRO A 169 -12.13 9.72 13.02
CA PRO A 169 -11.86 8.29 13.20
C PRO A 169 -12.58 7.37 12.20
N ARG A 170 -13.67 7.84 11.59
CA ARG A 170 -14.44 7.09 10.57
C ARG A 170 -14.02 7.38 9.14
N ALA A 171 -13.13 8.36 8.92
CA ALA A 171 -12.54 8.58 7.61
C ALA A 171 -11.62 7.41 7.25
N ARG A 172 -11.48 7.15 5.95
CA ARG A 172 -10.49 6.19 5.44
C ARG A 172 -9.13 6.84 5.40
N VAL A 173 -8.10 6.04 5.65
CA VAL A 173 -6.71 6.49 5.55
C VAL A 173 -6.37 6.96 4.13
N ALA A 174 -6.90 6.29 3.10
CA ALA A 174 -6.68 6.68 1.70
C ALA A 174 -7.15 8.11 1.36
N ASP A 175 -8.12 8.65 2.12
CA ASP A 175 -8.68 9.99 1.90
C ASP A 175 -7.99 11.06 2.77
N LEU A 176 -6.93 10.69 3.52
CA LEU A 176 -6.15 11.61 4.35
C LEU A 176 -4.86 12.07 3.63
N SER A 177 -4.46 13.30 3.94
CA SER A 177 -3.15 13.86 3.57
C SER A 177 -2.01 13.13 4.30
N MET A 178 -0.77 13.30 3.82
CA MET A 178 0.38 12.54 4.32
C MET A 178 0.73 12.90 5.77
N GLU A 179 0.59 14.17 6.13
CA GLU A 179 0.82 14.72 7.47
C GLU A 179 -0.09 14.02 8.49
N LYS A 180 -1.39 13.93 8.18
CA LYS A 180 -2.38 13.24 9.02
C LYS A 180 -2.08 11.76 9.18
N ARG A 181 -1.56 11.09 8.14
CA ARG A 181 -1.15 9.67 8.21
C ARG A 181 0.01 9.48 9.17
N PHE A 182 0.99 10.38 9.15
CA PHE A 182 2.10 10.36 10.10
C PHE A 182 1.63 10.56 11.55
N ILE A 183 0.77 11.54 11.80
CA ILE A 183 0.17 11.78 13.11
C ILE A 183 -0.53 10.50 13.63
N ILE A 184 -1.31 9.84 12.77
CA ILE A 184 -1.98 8.58 13.14
C ILE A 184 -0.96 7.47 13.48
N GLU A 185 0.11 7.33 12.69
CA GLU A 185 1.16 6.34 12.93
C GLU A 185 1.85 6.58 14.28
N ILE A 186 2.20 7.83 14.58
CA ILE A 186 2.86 8.21 15.83
C ILE A 186 1.90 8.00 17.01
N ALA A 187 0.67 8.50 16.92
CA ALA A 187 -0.35 8.32 17.96
C ALA A 187 -0.60 6.83 18.26
N LYS A 188 -0.66 5.99 17.22
CA LYS A 188 -0.79 4.53 17.32
C LYS A 188 0.42 3.90 18.03
N ALA A 189 1.64 4.34 17.72
CA ALA A 189 2.86 3.83 18.37
C ALA A 189 2.93 4.22 19.85
N LEU A 190 2.59 5.46 20.19
CA LEU A 190 2.55 5.95 21.57
C LEU A 190 1.47 5.26 22.41
N ALA A 191 0.30 5.01 21.82
CA ALA A 191 -0.79 4.29 22.46
C ALA A 191 -0.45 2.84 22.86
N LEU A 192 0.68 2.29 22.38
CA LEU A 192 1.19 1.01 22.85
C LEU A 192 1.87 1.08 24.22
N ASN A 193 2.11 2.28 24.76
CA ASN A 193 2.95 2.55 25.94
C ASN A 193 4.30 1.81 25.82
N PRO A 194 5.10 2.15 24.79
CA PRO A 194 6.33 1.42 24.48
C PRO A 194 7.39 1.61 25.58
N LYS A 195 8.18 0.55 25.85
CA LYS A 195 9.42 0.63 26.62
C LYS A 195 10.57 1.20 25.77
N VAL A 196 10.52 0.94 24.47
CA VAL A 196 11.44 1.48 23.46
C VAL A 196 10.60 2.03 22.32
N LEU A 197 10.75 3.31 21.98
CA LEU A 197 10.11 3.91 20.82
C LEU A 197 11.17 4.26 19.78
N ILE A 198 11.04 3.73 18.56
CA ILE A 198 11.89 4.11 17.43
C ILE A 198 11.11 5.09 16.55
N LEU A 199 11.68 6.25 16.28
CA LEU A 199 11.14 7.26 15.36
C LEU A 199 12.10 7.43 14.19
N ASP A 200 11.70 6.92 13.02
CA ASP A 200 12.51 6.96 11.79
C ASP A 200 12.06 8.09 10.87
N GLU A 201 12.81 9.18 10.85
CA GLU A 201 12.54 10.43 10.11
C GLU A 201 11.10 10.95 10.29
N PRO A 202 10.64 11.16 11.54
CA PRO A 202 9.22 11.39 11.82
C PRO A 202 8.70 12.79 11.40
N THR A 203 9.59 13.71 11.00
CA THR A 203 9.28 15.15 10.78
C THR A 203 9.26 15.57 9.31
N GLU A 204 9.60 14.69 8.36
CA GLU A 204 9.72 15.03 6.94
C GLU A 204 8.44 15.66 6.36
N HIS A 205 7.28 15.24 6.86
CA HIS A 205 5.96 15.66 6.41
C HIS A 205 5.19 16.44 7.50
N LEU A 206 5.87 16.98 8.52
CA LEU A 206 5.22 17.72 9.59
C LEU A 206 5.59 19.20 9.50
N ASP A 207 4.65 20.08 9.81
CA ASP A 207 4.93 21.50 9.95
C ASP A 207 5.66 21.80 11.28
N ALA A 208 6.16 23.03 11.44
CA ALA A 208 6.92 23.41 12.63
C ALA A 208 6.12 23.26 13.93
N GLU A 209 4.80 23.48 13.92
CA GLU A 209 3.94 23.37 15.11
C GLU A 209 3.75 21.89 15.49
N GLU A 210 3.51 21.03 14.49
CA GLU A 210 3.38 19.58 14.63
C GLU A 210 4.68 18.93 15.11
N VAL A 211 5.84 19.41 14.63
CA VAL A 211 7.16 18.98 15.14
C VAL A 211 7.30 19.29 16.63
N GLN A 212 6.88 20.48 17.09
CA GLN A 212 6.92 20.79 18.51
C GLN A 212 5.98 19.89 19.33
N ARG A 213 4.78 19.61 18.83
CA ARG A 213 3.85 18.68 19.48
C ARG A 213 4.43 17.27 19.58
N LEU A 214 5.09 16.78 18.52
CA LEU A 214 5.84 15.52 18.54
C LEU A 214 6.91 15.55 19.63
N PHE A 215 7.72 16.59 19.72
CA PHE A 215 8.76 16.72 20.74
C PHE A 215 8.20 16.73 22.16
N THR A 216 7.06 17.40 22.39
CA THR A 216 6.35 17.31 23.67
C THR A 216 5.98 15.86 23.99
N LYS A 217 5.41 15.12 23.05
CA LYS A 217 5.04 13.71 23.25
C LYS A 217 6.23 12.77 23.44
N VAL A 218 7.35 13.03 22.76
CA VAL A 218 8.60 12.31 22.99
C VAL A 218 9.09 12.52 24.42
N ARG A 219 9.13 13.77 24.89
CA ARG A 219 9.55 14.10 26.27
C ARG A 219 8.62 13.47 27.32
N GLU A 220 7.30 13.50 27.10
CA GLU A 220 6.34 12.80 27.97
C GLU A 220 6.60 11.28 28.03
N THR A 221 6.91 10.66 26.88
CA THR A 221 7.20 9.22 26.77
C THR A 221 8.49 8.84 27.49
N VAL A 222 9.52 9.68 27.36
CA VAL A 222 10.81 9.55 28.05
C VAL A 222 10.64 9.72 29.56
N ALA A 223 9.87 10.72 29.99
CA ALA A 223 9.56 10.95 31.41
C ALA A 223 8.78 9.78 32.04
N ALA A 224 8.02 9.02 31.25
CA ALA A 224 7.38 7.79 31.67
C ALA A 224 8.33 6.57 31.75
N GLY A 225 9.63 6.75 31.47
CA GLY A 225 10.68 5.75 31.62
C GLY A 225 11.02 4.96 30.35
N ALA A 226 10.48 5.33 29.19
CA ALA A 226 10.82 4.70 27.91
C ALA A 226 12.17 5.21 27.37
N GLY A 227 12.89 4.37 26.63
CA GLY A 227 14.00 4.81 25.77
C GLY A 227 13.48 5.18 24.38
N VAL A 228 13.98 6.26 23.79
CA VAL A 228 13.59 6.70 22.44
C VAL A 228 14.81 6.67 21.52
N VAL A 229 14.69 5.99 20.38
CA VAL A 229 15.64 6.12 19.26
C VAL A 229 15.08 7.16 18.31
N TYR A 230 15.83 8.24 18.08
CA TYR A 230 15.45 9.29 17.14
C TYR A 230 16.36 9.28 15.92
N ILE A 231 15.83 9.02 14.73
CA ILE A 231 16.61 8.97 13.49
C ILE A 231 16.19 10.17 12.67
N SER A 232 17.14 11.04 12.37
CA SER A 232 16.92 12.20 11.53
C SER A 232 18.23 12.62 10.87
N HIS A 233 18.12 13.17 9.67
CA HIS A 233 19.20 13.88 8.99
C HIS A 233 19.18 15.39 9.30
N ARG A 234 18.16 15.87 10.01
CA ARG A 234 18.02 17.28 10.42
C ARG A 234 18.72 17.49 11.76
N ILE A 235 19.98 17.92 11.69
CA ILE A 235 20.84 18.09 12.86
C ILE A 235 20.28 19.07 13.90
N PRO A 236 19.65 20.20 13.53
CA PRO A 236 19.03 21.10 14.52
C PRO A 236 17.96 20.41 15.36
N GLU A 237 17.14 19.55 14.75
CA GLU A 237 16.13 18.76 15.46
C GLU A 237 16.77 17.78 16.43
N VAL A 238 17.83 17.08 15.98
CA VAL A 238 18.60 16.15 16.81
C VAL A 238 19.17 16.87 18.04
N LYS A 239 19.77 18.05 17.84
CA LYS A 239 20.31 18.88 18.93
C LYS A 239 19.24 19.36 19.91
N GLN A 240 18.01 19.55 19.44
CA GLN A 240 16.91 20.01 20.28
C GLN A 240 16.32 18.90 21.19
N ILE A 241 16.38 17.63 20.77
CA ILE A 241 15.64 16.54 21.43
C ILE A 241 16.52 15.43 22.02
N ALA A 242 17.73 15.21 21.52
CA ALA A 242 18.56 14.06 21.88
C ALA A 242 19.48 14.34 23.09
N ASP A 243 19.65 13.32 23.93
CA ASP A 243 20.63 13.28 25.03
C ASP A 243 21.99 12.74 24.54
N ARG A 244 21.97 11.70 23.71
CA ARG A 244 23.16 11.08 23.11
C ARG A 244 23.01 10.91 21.60
N ILE A 245 24.13 10.92 20.90
CA ILE A 245 24.19 10.78 19.45
C ILE A 245 25.17 9.67 19.09
N THR A 246 24.73 8.68 18.33
CA THR A 246 25.60 7.70 17.67
C THR A 246 25.69 8.00 16.18
N VAL A 247 26.92 8.08 15.67
CA VAL A 247 27.19 8.23 14.24
C VAL A 247 27.42 6.86 13.62
N LEU A 248 26.60 6.50 12.64
CA LEU A 248 26.75 5.28 11.84
C LEU A 248 27.25 5.66 10.43
N ARG A 249 28.28 4.97 9.94
CA ARG A 249 28.83 5.18 8.59
C ARG A 249 29.43 3.90 8.05
N ASP A 250 29.18 3.61 6.77
CA ASP A 250 29.64 2.39 6.09
C ASP A 250 29.30 1.09 6.85
N GLY A 251 28.14 1.05 7.51
CA GLY A 251 27.73 -0.11 8.30
C GLY A 251 28.51 -0.30 9.60
N GLN A 252 29.23 0.72 10.08
CA GLN A 252 30.02 0.68 11.32
C GLN A 252 29.69 1.85 12.25
N THR A 253 29.76 1.63 13.56
CA THR A 253 29.65 2.68 14.58
C THR A 253 30.92 3.54 14.58
N ARG A 254 30.81 4.84 14.27
CA ARG A 254 31.93 5.80 14.28
C ARG A 254 32.11 6.52 15.61
N GLY A 255 31.22 6.29 16.56
CA GLY A 255 31.31 6.81 17.93
C GLY A 255 29.93 7.14 18.50
N THR A 256 29.88 7.27 19.82
CA THR A 256 28.71 7.73 20.57
C THR A 256 29.14 8.88 21.48
N PHE A 257 28.38 9.96 21.47
CA PHE A 257 28.72 11.21 22.12
C PHE A 257 27.53 11.72 22.92
N ASP A 258 27.79 12.44 24.00
CA ASP A 258 26.76 13.25 24.66
C ASP A 258 26.41 14.41 23.72
N CYS A 259 25.12 14.63 23.49
CA CYS A 259 24.62 15.62 22.54
C CYS A 259 25.13 17.03 22.86
N GLU A 260 25.18 17.40 24.15
CA GLU A 260 25.69 18.70 24.60
C GLU A 260 27.18 18.92 24.30
N ALA A 261 27.97 17.85 24.23
CA ALA A 261 29.43 17.91 24.05
C ALA A 261 29.88 18.04 22.59
N VAL A 262 28.96 17.97 21.62
CA VAL A 262 29.27 18.03 20.18
C VAL A 262 28.51 19.15 19.48
N THR A 263 29.20 19.89 18.61
CA THR A 263 28.58 20.93 17.76
C THR A 263 27.93 20.33 16.52
N GLU A 264 27.05 21.10 15.85
CA GLU A 264 26.38 20.63 14.62
C GLU A 264 27.40 20.32 13.53
N GLU A 265 28.41 21.18 13.37
CA GLU A 265 29.48 21.02 12.38
C GLU A 265 30.26 19.74 12.63
N GLN A 266 30.56 19.44 13.89
CA GLN A 266 31.27 18.21 14.29
C GLN A 266 30.43 16.95 14.09
N ILE A 267 29.10 17.03 14.14
CA ILE A 267 28.22 15.91 13.80
C ILE A 267 28.26 15.69 12.28
N VAL A 268 28.12 16.75 11.49
CA VAL A 268 28.17 16.69 10.01
C VAL A 268 29.50 16.14 9.53
N GLU A 269 30.62 16.63 10.06
CA GLU A 269 31.97 16.16 9.71
C GLU A 269 32.13 14.66 9.95
N ARG A 270 31.59 14.13 11.05
CA ARG A 270 31.67 12.69 11.38
C ARG A 270 30.74 11.84 10.53
N VAL A 271 29.57 12.37 10.17
CA VAL A 271 28.60 11.71 9.29
C VAL A 271 29.20 11.55 7.89
N VAL A 272 29.76 12.62 7.32
CA VAL A 272 30.27 12.64 5.94
C VAL A 272 31.72 12.15 5.85
N GLY A 273 32.51 12.36 6.89
CA GLY A 273 33.93 12.04 6.97
C GLY A 273 34.83 12.84 6.04
N ARG A 274 34.40 14.06 5.68
CA ARG A 274 35.16 15.10 4.96
C ARG A 274 34.63 16.46 5.42
N THR A 275 35.49 17.46 5.55
CA THR A 275 35.09 18.87 5.59
C THR A 275 34.49 19.21 4.22
N LEU A 276 33.16 19.27 4.14
CA LEU A 276 32.48 19.70 2.92
C LEU A 276 32.48 21.22 2.87
N GLU A 277 33.46 21.80 2.18
CA GLU A 277 33.13 22.99 1.40
C GLU A 277 32.24 22.51 0.26
N THR A 278 31.00 22.98 0.18
CA THR A 278 30.06 22.62 -0.88
C THR A 278 30.59 23.15 -2.22
N VAL A 279 31.29 22.30 -2.98
CA VAL A 279 31.85 22.70 -4.28
C VAL A 279 30.73 22.68 -5.32
N PHE A 280 30.19 23.85 -5.64
CA PHE A 280 29.28 24.04 -6.78
C PHE A 280 30.07 24.06 -8.09
N PRO A 281 29.53 23.46 -9.18
CA PRO A 281 30.08 23.63 -10.52
C PRO A 281 30.09 25.11 -10.93
N ALA A 282 31.06 25.52 -11.74
CA ALA A 282 31.12 26.87 -12.26
C ALA A 282 29.83 27.25 -13.02
N LYS A 283 29.40 28.51 -12.85
CA LYS A 283 28.25 29.09 -13.56
C LYS A 283 28.77 29.90 -14.75
N GLU A 284 28.69 29.32 -15.94
CA GLU A 284 29.00 30.07 -17.15
C GLU A 284 27.87 31.08 -17.43
N PRO A 285 28.17 32.34 -17.80
CA PRO A 285 27.13 33.32 -18.15
C PRO A 285 26.35 32.87 -19.39
N VAL A 286 25.03 32.87 -19.30
CA VAL A 286 24.16 32.62 -20.47
C VAL A 286 24.17 33.87 -21.35
N PRO A 287 24.50 33.77 -22.66
CA PRO A 287 24.49 34.92 -23.55
C PRO A 287 23.11 35.59 -23.60
N ALA A 288 23.05 36.92 -23.52
CA ALA A 288 21.79 37.66 -23.60
C ALA A 288 21.03 37.41 -24.93
N SER A 289 21.74 37.00 -25.98
CA SER A 289 21.21 36.62 -27.29
C SER A 289 20.68 35.18 -27.38
N ALA A 290 20.79 34.37 -26.31
CA ALA A 290 20.30 33.01 -26.32
C ALA A 290 18.77 32.97 -26.45
N ALA A 291 18.26 32.13 -27.37
CA ALA A 291 16.83 32.02 -27.64
C ALA A 291 16.07 31.50 -26.40
N GLY A 292 14.87 32.04 -26.16
CA GLY A 292 13.94 31.51 -25.17
C GLY A 292 13.46 30.13 -25.59
N ARG A 293 14.00 29.08 -24.94
CA ARG A 293 13.68 27.69 -25.26
C ARG A 293 12.37 27.27 -24.59
N LEU A 294 12.09 27.73 -23.38
CA LEU A 294 10.79 27.62 -22.71
C LEU A 294 10.22 29.02 -22.52
N VAL A 295 9.04 29.27 -23.06
CA VAL A 295 8.29 30.52 -22.88
C VAL A 295 6.91 30.18 -22.32
N VAL A 296 6.58 30.80 -21.20
CA VAL A 296 5.32 30.61 -20.48
C VAL A 296 4.63 31.97 -20.37
N THR A 297 3.36 32.05 -20.75
CA THR A 297 2.59 33.29 -20.75
C THR A 297 1.23 33.07 -20.09
N GLY A 298 1.01 33.82 -19.00
CA GLY A 298 -0.25 33.85 -18.24
C GLY A 298 -0.72 32.48 -17.80
N LEU A 299 0.19 31.65 -17.28
CA LEU A 299 -0.13 30.31 -16.85
C LEU A 299 -0.84 30.34 -15.49
N SER A 300 -2.05 29.80 -15.43
CA SER A 300 -2.84 29.68 -14.19
C SER A 300 -3.28 28.25 -13.97
N GLY A 301 -3.32 27.83 -12.72
CA GLY A 301 -3.68 26.47 -12.32
C GLY A 301 -4.19 26.39 -10.89
N HIS A 302 -4.18 25.19 -10.33
CA HIS A 302 -4.43 25.04 -8.89
C HIS A 302 -3.22 25.57 -8.13
N GLY A 303 -3.42 26.51 -7.20
CA GLY A 303 -2.34 27.03 -6.35
C GLY A 303 -1.46 28.12 -6.97
N PHE A 304 -1.58 28.41 -8.27
CA PHE A 304 -0.86 29.51 -8.94
C PHE A 304 -1.71 30.23 -9.98
N ASP A 305 -1.42 31.52 -10.22
CA ASP A 305 -2.19 32.38 -11.11
C ASP A 305 -1.27 33.34 -11.89
N ASP A 306 -1.58 33.52 -13.18
CA ASP A 306 -0.96 34.47 -14.11
C ASP A 306 0.59 34.45 -14.14
N VAL A 307 1.18 33.25 -14.05
CA VAL A 307 2.64 33.10 -14.05
C VAL A 307 3.18 33.18 -15.48
N SER A 308 4.10 34.11 -15.71
CA SER A 308 4.84 34.25 -16.97
C SER A 308 6.35 34.18 -16.72
N LEU A 309 7.04 33.32 -17.47
CA LEU A 309 8.49 33.16 -17.36
C LEU A 309 9.10 32.73 -18.69
N THR A 310 10.37 33.06 -18.89
CA THR A 310 11.15 32.61 -20.04
C THR A 310 12.48 32.05 -19.55
N VAL A 311 12.80 30.84 -20.03
CA VAL A 311 14.07 30.14 -19.78
C VAL A 311 14.78 29.93 -21.10
N ARG A 312 16.00 30.46 -21.19
CA ARG A 312 16.86 30.39 -22.38
C ARG A 312 17.54 29.03 -22.47
N SER A 313 18.01 28.70 -23.68
CA SER A 313 18.87 27.52 -23.88
C SER A 313 20.13 27.62 -23.00
N GLY A 314 20.37 26.59 -22.18
CA GLY A 314 21.47 26.53 -21.22
C GLY A 314 21.30 27.34 -19.94
N GLU A 315 20.12 27.93 -19.74
CA GLU A 315 19.79 28.65 -18.51
C GLU A 315 19.16 27.69 -17.48
N ILE A 316 19.70 27.72 -16.27
CA ILE A 316 19.09 27.18 -15.05
C ILE A 316 18.37 28.31 -14.30
N VAL A 317 17.06 28.18 -14.11
CA VAL A 317 16.20 29.08 -13.34
C VAL A 317 15.67 28.36 -12.11
N GLY A 318 15.82 28.99 -10.95
CA GLY A 318 15.33 28.50 -9.66
C GLY A 318 13.91 28.99 -9.37
N LEU A 319 13.12 28.17 -8.69
CA LEU A 319 11.86 28.54 -8.06
C LEU A 319 12.02 28.42 -6.55
N ALA A 320 11.76 29.51 -5.83
CA ALA A 320 11.82 29.59 -4.37
C ALA A 320 10.52 30.17 -3.80
N GLY A 321 10.33 30.02 -2.50
CA GLY A 321 9.24 30.62 -1.73
C GLY A 321 8.84 29.75 -0.54
N VAL A 322 7.96 30.25 0.31
CA VAL A 322 7.40 29.43 1.41
C VAL A 322 6.65 28.23 0.82
N GLN A 323 6.81 27.05 1.44
CA GLN A 323 6.15 25.83 1.02
C GLN A 323 4.62 26.03 0.94
N GLY A 324 4.01 25.51 -0.13
CA GLY A 324 2.57 25.67 -0.38
C GLY A 324 2.17 26.96 -1.11
N ASN A 325 3.12 27.72 -1.65
CA ASN A 325 2.84 28.93 -2.46
C ASN A 325 2.67 28.65 -3.97
N GLY A 326 2.38 27.41 -4.36
CA GLY A 326 2.10 27.06 -5.75
C GLY A 326 3.30 26.63 -6.60
N GLN A 327 4.51 26.52 -6.02
CA GLN A 327 5.73 26.20 -6.75
C GLN A 327 5.67 24.77 -7.34
N ALA A 328 5.28 23.79 -6.52
CA ALA A 328 5.16 22.40 -6.91
C ALA A 328 4.08 22.23 -8.00
N GLU A 329 2.96 22.91 -7.84
CA GLU A 329 1.86 22.91 -8.81
C GLU A 329 2.28 23.54 -10.14
N LEU A 330 3.07 24.61 -10.12
CA LEU A 330 3.63 25.23 -11.31
C LEU A 330 4.55 24.28 -12.07
N VAL A 331 5.54 23.66 -11.40
CA VAL A 331 6.46 22.72 -12.08
C VAL A 331 5.73 21.51 -12.65
N ARG A 332 4.71 20.99 -11.94
CA ARG A 332 3.86 19.90 -12.43
C ARG A 332 2.99 20.33 -13.61
N ALA A 333 2.53 21.57 -13.64
CA ALA A 333 1.80 22.13 -14.78
C ALA A 333 2.70 22.29 -16.02
N LEU A 334 3.94 22.75 -15.84
CA LEU A 334 4.94 22.83 -16.92
C LEU A 334 5.23 21.44 -17.53
N ALA A 335 5.20 20.39 -16.72
CA ALA A 335 5.33 19.00 -17.15
C ALA A 335 4.04 18.37 -17.74
N GLY A 336 2.93 19.12 -17.77
CA GLY A 336 1.62 18.64 -18.24
C GLY A 336 0.99 17.57 -17.33
N LEU A 337 1.40 17.48 -16.07
CA LEU A 337 0.89 16.50 -15.09
C LEU A 337 -0.41 16.97 -14.43
N VAL A 338 -0.60 18.27 -14.31
CA VAL A 338 -1.83 18.89 -13.81
C VAL A 338 -2.43 19.83 -14.85
N PRO A 339 -3.77 20.01 -14.91
CA PRO A 339 -4.40 20.94 -15.82
C PRO A 339 -4.02 22.39 -15.50
N ALA A 340 -3.71 23.18 -16.55
CA ALA A 340 -3.48 24.62 -16.45
C ALA A 340 -4.06 25.34 -17.68
N SER A 341 -4.42 26.61 -17.52
CA SER A 341 -4.73 27.55 -18.60
C SER A 341 -3.54 28.46 -18.86
N GLY A 342 -3.48 29.09 -20.03
CA GLY A 342 -2.34 29.91 -20.48
C GLY A 342 -1.63 29.28 -21.67
N GLU A 343 -0.44 29.79 -21.99
CA GLU A 343 0.35 29.35 -23.14
C GLU A 343 1.75 28.87 -22.70
N ILE A 344 2.14 27.68 -23.17
CA ILE A 344 3.49 27.13 -23.04
C ILE A 344 4.05 26.90 -24.44
N VAL A 345 5.24 27.43 -24.71
CA VAL A 345 5.96 27.30 -25.98
C VAL A 345 7.35 26.72 -25.72
N VAL A 346 7.70 25.64 -26.44
CA VAL A 346 9.02 25.01 -26.39
C VAL A 346 9.65 25.02 -27.78
N ASP A 347 10.83 25.64 -27.93
CA ASP A 347 11.49 25.90 -29.23
C ASP A 347 10.53 26.47 -30.29
N GLY A 348 9.70 27.45 -29.90
CA GLY A 348 8.72 28.08 -30.79
C GLY A 348 7.45 27.25 -31.07
N GLN A 349 7.35 26.02 -30.55
CA GLN A 349 6.17 25.18 -30.72
C GLN A 349 5.25 25.24 -29.50
N ARG A 350 3.96 25.53 -29.73
CA ARG A 350 2.94 25.49 -28.68
C ARG A 350 2.76 24.07 -28.13
N VAL A 351 2.88 23.93 -26.81
CA VAL A 351 2.69 22.68 -26.08
C VAL A 351 1.30 22.68 -25.47
N ARG A 352 0.48 21.69 -25.83
CA ARG A 352 -0.84 21.50 -25.19
C ARG A 352 -0.65 20.94 -23.78
N GLY A 353 -1.49 21.32 -22.82
CA GLY A 353 -1.36 20.99 -21.39
C GLY A 353 -1.57 19.52 -20.99
N SER A 354 -1.05 18.56 -21.76
CA SER A 354 -1.01 17.14 -21.39
C SER A 354 0.43 16.64 -21.30
N ASN A 355 0.67 15.69 -20.42
CA ASN A 355 2.00 15.12 -20.20
C ASN A 355 2.62 14.51 -21.48
N ALA A 356 1.81 13.85 -22.32
CA ALA A 356 2.29 13.30 -23.59
C ALA A 356 2.73 14.40 -24.57
N ALA A 357 2.01 15.52 -24.63
CA ALA A 357 2.40 16.64 -25.47
C ALA A 357 3.68 17.32 -24.97
N ALA A 358 3.81 17.51 -23.65
CA ALA A 358 5.03 18.04 -23.03
C ALA A 358 6.25 17.13 -23.30
N ALA A 359 6.09 15.81 -23.12
CA ALA A 359 7.15 14.84 -23.40
C ALA A 359 7.57 14.85 -24.88
N ASN A 360 6.62 14.91 -25.81
CA ASN A 360 6.91 15.00 -27.25
C ASN A 360 7.61 16.31 -27.64
N ALA A 361 7.34 17.39 -26.90
CA ALA A 361 8.04 18.67 -27.05
C ALA A 361 9.45 18.65 -26.41
N GLY A 362 9.85 17.56 -25.78
CA GLY A 362 11.17 17.40 -25.14
C GLY A 362 11.22 17.90 -23.69
N VAL A 363 10.09 18.06 -23.02
CA VAL A 363 10.02 18.35 -21.59
C VAL A 363 10.21 17.06 -20.79
N VAL A 364 11.21 17.04 -19.92
CA VAL A 364 11.45 15.94 -18.98
C VAL A 364 11.31 16.45 -17.56
N TYR A 365 10.51 15.73 -16.77
CA TYR A 365 10.24 16.04 -15.39
C TYR A 365 10.90 15.02 -14.46
N VAL A 366 11.56 15.51 -13.42
CA VAL A 366 12.17 14.74 -12.33
C VAL A 366 11.38 15.06 -11.05
N PRO A 367 10.61 14.11 -10.50
CA PRO A 367 9.77 14.33 -9.33
C PRO A 367 10.54 14.33 -8.01
N ALA A 368 10.00 15.00 -6.99
CA ALA A 368 10.44 14.88 -5.60
C ALA A 368 10.21 13.46 -5.05
N ASP A 369 8.99 12.90 -5.23
CA ASP A 369 8.68 11.53 -4.83
C ASP A 369 9.25 10.51 -5.82
N ARG A 370 10.51 10.15 -5.60
CA ARG A 370 11.20 9.14 -6.40
C ARG A 370 10.53 7.77 -6.35
N HIS A 371 9.91 7.35 -5.25
CA HIS A 371 9.39 5.98 -5.08
C HIS A 371 7.99 5.84 -5.65
N GLY A 372 7.16 6.87 -5.52
CA GLY A 372 5.82 6.92 -6.11
C GLY A 372 5.82 7.29 -7.60
N GLU A 373 6.73 8.17 -8.04
CA GLU A 373 6.69 8.76 -9.40
C GLU A 373 7.99 8.61 -10.19
N GLY A 374 9.15 8.43 -9.53
CA GLY A 374 10.46 8.44 -10.16
C GLY A 374 10.94 7.08 -10.68
N VAL A 375 10.72 5.98 -9.96
CA VAL A 375 11.27 4.65 -10.28
C VAL A 375 10.22 3.54 -10.32
N PHE A 376 10.51 2.50 -11.08
CA PHE A 376 9.75 1.25 -11.09
C PHE A 376 10.43 0.23 -10.17
N LEU A 377 10.06 0.26 -8.88
CA LEU A 377 10.72 -0.50 -7.80
C LEU A 377 10.95 -2.01 -8.07
N PRO A 378 10.03 -2.75 -8.70
CA PRO A 378 10.24 -4.18 -8.99
C PRO A 378 11.20 -4.44 -10.15
N LEU A 379 11.46 -3.44 -11.01
CA LEU A 379 12.27 -3.59 -12.22
C LEU A 379 13.75 -3.36 -11.96
N GLY A 380 14.59 -3.90 -12.84
CA GLY A 380 16.04 -3.76 -12.78
C GLY A 380 16.51 -2.31 -13.03
N VAL A 381 17.76 -2.01 -12.68
CA VAL A 381 18.40 -0.71 -12.97
C VAL A 381 18.35 -0.38 -14.47
N SER A 382 18.63 -1.37 -15.33
CA SER A 382 18.67 -1.19 -16.78
C SER A 382 17.32 -0.78 -17.36
N GLU A 383 16.26 -1.49 -17.00
CA GLU A 383 14.88 -1.19 -17.39
C GLU A 383 14.47 0.21 -16.91
N ASN A 384 14.82 0.56 -15.67
CA ASN A 384 14.56 1.89 -15.14
C ASN A 384 15.25 2.99 -15.95
N ILE A 385 16.52 2.79 -16.34
CA ILE A 385 17.29 3.78 -17.12
C ILE A 385 16.71 3.97 -18.53
N VAL A 386 16.32 2.88 -19.22
CA VAL A 386 15.87 2.96 -20.63
C VAL A 386 14.36 3.21 -20.78
N ALA A 387 13.60 3.24 -19.69
CA ALA A 387 12.13 3.32 -19.72
C ALA A 387 11.57 4.49 -20.55
N ARG A 388 12.27 5.64 -20.59
CA ARG A 388 11.85 6.82 -21.40
C ARG A 388 12.36 6.79 -22.84
N THR A 389 13.27 5.88 -23.17
CA THR A 389 13.91 5.77 -24.49
C THR A 389 13.70 4.40 -25.12
N LEU A 390 12.58 3.73 -24.78
CA LEU A 390 12.22 2.43 -25.34
C LEU A 390 12.25 2.40 -26.86
N ALA A 391 11.83 3.48 -27.53
CA ALA A 391 11.90 3.59 -28.99
C ALA A 391 13.34 3.47 -29.54
N LYS A 392 14.35 3.97 -28.81
CA LYS A 392 15.78 3.88 -29.21
C LYS A 392 16.31 2.44 -29.08
N VAL A 393 15.78 1.67 -28.15
CA VAL A 393 16.21 0.28 -27.87
C VAL A 393 15.26 -0.77 -28.46
N SER A 394 14.24 -0.36 -29.19
CA SER A 394 13.25 -1.26 -29.82
C SER A 394 13.43 -1.36 -31.33
N ARG A 395 13.04 -2.49 -31.91
CA ARG A 395 12.97 -2.71 -33.36
C ARG A 395 11.63 -3.37 -33.69
N PHE A 396 10.86 -2.79 -34.63
CA PHE A 396 9.52 -3.25 -34.98
C PHE A 396 8.57 -3.41 -33.77
N GLY A 397 8.70 -2.54 -32.76
CA GLY A 397 7.90 -2.60 -31.53
C GLY A 397 8.39 -3.62 -30.48
N LEU A 398 9.43 -4.39 -30.77
CA LEU A 398 10.04 -5.33 -29.83
C LEU A 398 11.26 -4.68 -29.16
N VAL A 399 11.25 -4.62 -27.83
CA VAL A 399 12.40 -4.15 -27.03
C VAL A 399 13.54 -5.18 -27.15
N SER A 400 14.76 -4.72 -27.39
CA SER A 400 15.94 -5.58 -27.40
C SER A 400 16.66 -5.50 -26.05
N ASP A 401 16.62 -6.59 -25.29
CA ASP A 401 17.31 -6.67 -23.98
C ASP A 401 18.80 -6.38 -24.09
N VAL A 402 19.44 -6.83 -25.18
CA VAL A 402 20.85 -6.58 -25.45
C VAL A 402 21.14 -5.09 -25.59
N ARG A 403 20.34 -4.36 -26.39
CA ARG A 403 20.49 -2.91 -26.58
C ARG A 403 20.11 -2.13 -25.32
N ALA A 404 19.06 -2.57 -24.62
CA ALA A 404 18.64 -1.97 -23.36
C ALA A 404 19.77 -2.05 -22.33
N ARG A 405 20.36 -3.23 -22.16
CA ARG A 405 21.49 -3.46 -21.25
C ARG A 405 22.73 -2.68 -21.67
N SER A 406 23.11 -2.69 -22.95
CA SER A 406 24.31 -1.95 -23.41
C SER A 406 24.16 -0.45 -23.15
N THR A 407 23.01 0.12 -23.51
CA THR A 407 22.70 1.55 -23.31
C THR A 407 22.68 1.91 -21.83
N ALA A 408 22.06 1.07 -20.99
CA ALA A 408 22.05 1.30 -19.55
C ALA A 408 23.45 1.19 -18.95
N GLN A 409 24.28 0.25 -19.41
CA GLN A 409 25.64 0.04 -18.91
C GLN A 409 26.53 1.28 -19.13
N GLU A 410 26.39 1.95 -20.27
CA GLU A 410 27.09 3.20 -20.56
C GLU A 410 26.71 4.29 -19.56
N GLN A 411 25.42 4.44 -19.27
CA GLN A 411 24.94 5.42 -18.29
C GLN A 411 25.34 5.07 -16.84
N ILE A 412 25.29 3.78 -16.47
CA ILE A 412 25.74 3.29 -15.16
C ILE A 412 27.21 3.64 -14.93
N ARG A 413 28.06 3.46 -15.95
CA ARG A 413 29.48 3.82 -15.88
C ARG A 413 29.67 5.34 -15.85
N GLY A 414 29.01 6.07 -16.74
CA GLY A 414 29.13 7.52 -16.86
C GLY A 414 28.76 8.28 -15.59
N LEU A 415 27.78 7.78 -14.84
CA LEU A 415 27.31 8.42 -13.59
C LEU A 415 27.78 7.69 -12.32
N ALA A 416 28.67 6.71 -12.45
CA ALA A 416 29.19 5.90 -11.35
C ALA A 416 28.09 5.34 -10.44
N ILE A 417 27.04 4.77 -11.05
CA ILE A 417 25.93 4.15 -10.31
C ILE A 417 26.43 2.83 -9.73
N ARG A 418 26.44 2.74 -8.40
CA ARG A 418 26.85 1.52 -7.68
C ARG A 418 25.73 0.51 -7.73
N THR A 419 25.85 -0.49 -8.59
CA THR A 419 24.95 -1.65 -8.67
C THR A 419 25.75 -2.93 -8.93
N PRO A 420 25.40 -4.07 -8.32
CA PRO A 420 26.04 -5.36 -8.63
C PRO A 420 25.90 -5.74 -10.10
N THR A 421 24.70 -5.56 -10.66
CA THR A 421 24.39 -5.85 -12.07
C THR A 421 23.36 -4.85 -12.61
N PRO A 422 23.24 -4.69 -13.94
CA PRO A 422 22.16 -3.89 -14.53
C PRO A 422 20.75 -4.48 -14.30
N ASP A 423 20.65 -5.76 -13.95
CA ASP A 423 19.36 -6.43 -13.69
C ASP A 423 18.96 -6.40 -12.21
N THR A 424 19.83 -5.88 -11.34
CA THR A 424 19.53 -5.74 -9.90
C THR A 424 18.29 -4.86 -9.73
N PRO A 425 17.27 -5.28 -8.95
CA PRO A 425 16.09 -4.47 -8.70
C PRO A 425 16.48 -3.08 -8.17
N ILE A 426 15.94 -2.02 -8.75
CA ILE A 426 16.34 -0.65 -8.36
C ILE A 426 16.03 -0.35 -6.89
N SER A 427 15.04 -1.05 -6.32
CA SER A 427 14.65 -0.99 -4.91
C SER A 427 15.76 -1.41 -3.93
N SER A 428 16.76 -2.19 -4.36
CA SER A 428 17.89 -2.56 -3.51
C SER A 428 19.04 -1.56 -3.50
N LEU A 429 18.99 -0.53 -4.34
CA LEU A 429 20.02 0.52 -4.38
C LEU A 429 19.81 1.57 -3.30
N SER A 430 20.87 2.27 -2.89
CA SER A 430 20.74 3.45 -2.02
C SER A 430 20.02 4.61 -2.74
N GLY A 431 19.40 5.51 -1.98
CA GLY A 431 18.66 6.66 -2.52
C GLY A 431 19.47 7.48 -3.53
N GLY A 432 20.74 7.78 -3.24
CA GLY A 432 21.62 8.48 -4.17
C GLY A 432 21.85 7.74 -5.50
N ASN A 433 21.99 6.41 -5.47
CA ASN A 433 22.13 5.62 -6.70
C ASN A 433 20.81 5.48 -7.47
N GLN A 434 19.68 5.41 -6.77
CA GLN A 434 18.35 5.49 -7.39
C GLN A 434 18.17 6.83 -8.12
N GLN A 435 18.55 7.94 -7.46
CA GLN A 435 18.48 9.28 -8.06
C GLN A 435 19.40 9.40 -9.27
N LYS A 436 20.64 8.89 -9.18
CA LYS A 436 21.53 8.83 -10.34
C LYS A 436 20.94 8.02 -11.50
N ALA A 437 20.22 6.93 -11.24
CA ALA A 437 19.53 6.16 -12.28
C ALA A 437 18.34 6.92 -12.89
N VAL A 438 17.60 7.70 -12.09
CA VAL A 438 16.56 8.62 -12.58
C VAL A 438 17.18 9.70 -13.47
N MET A 439 18.29 10.29 -13.05
CA MET A 439 19.02 11.28 -13.82
C MET A 439 19.65 10.70 -15.09
N ALA A 440 20.19 9.47 -15.04
CA ALA A 440 20.66 8.72 -16.20
C ALA A 440 19.58 8.61 -17.28
N ARG A 441 18.38 8.23 -16.87
CA ARG A 441 17.20 8.16 -17.75
C ARG A 441 16.87 9.53 -18.35
N THR A 442 16.95 10.57 -17.53
CA THR A 442 16.67 11.94 -17.95
C THR A 442 17.67 12.42 -19.00
N LEU A 443 18.97 12.25 -18.77
CA LEU A 443 20.00 12.61 -19.74
C LEU A 443 19.91 11.77 -21.02
N LEU A 444 19.65 10.47 -20.91
CA LEU A 444 19.48 9.58 -22.05
C LEU A 444 18.32 10.00 -22.98
N ALA A 445 17.30 10.66 -22.41
CA ALA A 445 16.19 11.23 -23.16
C ALA A 445 16.56 12.48 -23.95
N ALA A 446 17.72 13.11 -23.70
CA ALA A 446 18.19 14.35 -24.31
C ALA A 446 17.15 15.48 -24.21
N PRO A 447 16.88 15.99 -22.99
CA PRO A 447 15.79 16.93 -22.74
C PRO A 447 16.06 18.28 -23.40
N LYS A 448 15.01 18.88 -23.98
CA LYS A 448 15.02 20.30 -24.38
C LYS A 448 14.75 21.17 -23.17
N VAL A 449 13.78 20.78 -22.36
CA VAL A 449 13.42 21.42 -21.10
C VAL A 449 13.50 20.38 -20.01
N LEU A 450 14.21 20.70 -18.94
CA LEU A 450 14.36 19.85 -17.77
C LEU A 450 13.72 20.55 -16.57
N VAL A 451 12.63 19.97 -16.07
CA VAL A 451 11.92 20.47 -14.88
C VAL A 451 12.23 19.54 -13.72
N VAL A 452 12.83 20.06 -12.66
CA VAL A 452 13.39 19.26 -11.57
C VAL A 452 12.83 19.77 -10.26
N GLU A 453 12.24 18.86 -9.50
CA GLU A 453 11.64 19.15 -8.20
C GLU A 453 12.44 18.45 -7.11
N GLU A 454 12.94 19.23 -6.15
CA GLU A 454 13.73 18.80 -5.01
C GLU A 454 14.84 17.79 -5.38
N PRO A 455 15.77 18.15 -6.30
CA PRO A 455 16.71 17.19 -6.89
C PRO A 455 17.56 16.43 -5.88
N THR A 456 17.84 17.05 -4.73
CA THR A 456 18.70 16.54 -3.66
C THR A 456 17.93 16.02 -2.44
N GLN A 457 16.60 15.92 -2.51
CA GLN A 457 15.82 15.34 -1.42
C GLN A 457 16.18 13.87 -1.20
N GLY A 458 16.57 13.54 0.04
CA GLY A 458 16.89 12.18 0.44
C GLY A 458 18.18 11.61 -0.19
N VAL A 459 19.13 12.45 -0.63
CA VAL A 459 20.47 12.02 -1.05
C VAL A 459 21.57 12.54 -0.11
N ASP A 460 22.65 11.77 0.01
CA ASP A 460 23.82 12.18 0.80
C ASP A 460 24.59 13.32 0.13
N ALA A 461 25.46 13.98 0.90
CA ALA A 461 26.16 15.17 0.44
C ALA A 461 27.12 14.92 -0.74
N GLY A 462 27.69 13.71 -0.87
CA GLY A 462 28.50 13.34 -2.02
C GLY A 462 27.65 13.21 -3.29
N ALA A 463 26.49 12.56 -3.18
CA ALA A 463 25.52 12.44 -4.26
C ALA A 463 24.96 13.81 -4.69
N ARG A 464 24.81 14.78 -3.78
CA ARG A 464 24.40 16.15 -4.14
C ARG A 464 25.34 16.78 -5.16
N VAL A 465 26.66 16.71 -4.92
CA VAL A 465 27.68 17.25 -5.83
C VAL A 465 27.61 16.59 -7.22
N ASP A 466 27.39 15.27 -7.26
CA ASP A 466 27.23 14.56 -8.53
C ASP A 466 25.97 15.03 -9.28
N LEU A 467 24.85 15.25 -8.58
CA LEU A 467 23.62 15.75 -9.17
C LEU A 467 23.76 17.19 -9.69
N TYR A 468 24.48 18.05 -8.97
CA TYR A 468 24.81 19.41 -9.40
C TYR A 468 25.56 19.41 -10.73
N LYS A 469 26.56 18.51 -10.86
CA LYS A 469 27.30 18.33 -12.12
C LYS A 469 26.39 17.84 -13.25
N ILE A 470 25.45 16.95 -12.96
CA ILE A 470 24.51 16.46 -13.97
C ILE A 470 23.57 17.57 -14.45
N LEU A 471 22.98 18.35 -13.53
CA LEU A 471 22.10 19.47 -13.87
C LEU A 471 22.84 20.52 -14.70
N ARG A 472 24.09 20.82 -14.32
CA ARG A 472 24.96 21.71 -15.08
C ARG A 472 25.26 21.15 -16.47
N ALA A 473 25.67 19.90 -16.58
CA ALA A 473 25.95 19.27 -17.87
C ALA A 473 24.73 19.28 -18.81
N ALA A 474 23.52 19.06 -18.28
CA ALA A 474 22.29 19.18 -19.06
C ALA A 474 22.06 20.60 -19.59
N ALA A 475 22.34 21.62 -18.77
CA ALA A 475 22.27 23.02 -19.19
C ALA A 475 23.37 23.34 -20.22
N ASP A 476 24.60 22.86 -20.01
CA ASP A 476 25.73 23.08 -20.94
C ASP A 476 25.47 22.41 -22.31
N ASP A 477 24.77 21.28 -22.35
CA ASP A 477 24.24 20.64 -23.56
C ASP A 477 23.05 21.40 -24.20
N GLY A 478 22.68 22.55 -23.62
CA GLY A 478 21.73 23.52 -24.13
C GLY A 478 20.31 23.40 -23.58
N ALA A 479 20.02 22.48 -22.65
CA ALA A 479 18.69 22.37 -22.07
C ALA A 479 18.30 23.64 -21.29
N ALA A 480 17.01 24.00 -21.32
CA ALA A 480 16.45 24.97 -20.39
C ALA A 480 16.07 24.23 -19.10
N VAL A 481 16.65 24.61 -17.96
CA VAL A 481 16.45 23.90 -16.69
C VAL A 481 15.65 24.77 -15.72
N VAL A 482 14.56 24.22 -15.18
CA VAL A 482 13.79 24.81 -14.09
C VAL A 482 13.99 23.92 -12.86
N VAL A 483 14.53 24.49 -11.79
CA VAL A 483 14.79 23.78 -10.53
C VAL A 483 13.90 24.37 -9.44
N LEU A 484 13.05 23.54 -8.84
CA LEU A 484 12.38 23.83 -7.58
C LEU A 484 13.18 23.16 -6.47
N SER A 485 13.62 23.95 -5.48
CA SER A 485 14.35 23.45 -4.32
C SER A 485 13.97 24.23 -3.07
N SER A 486 13.85 23.51 -1.97
CA SER A 486 13.73 24.06 -0.63
C SER A 486 15.07 24.48 -0.02
N ASP A 487 16.20 24.06 -0.62
CA ASP A 487 17.55 24.40 -0.19
C ASP A 487 18.03 25.67 -0.91
N ASN A 488 18.01 26.80 -0.19
CA ASN A 488 18.39 28.10 -0.75
C ASN A 488 19.87 28.14 -1.19
N VAL A 489 20.75 27.36 -0.55
CA VAL A 489 22.17 27.26 -0.93
C VAL A 489 22.31 26.54 -2.27
N GLU A 490 21.46 25.54 -2.53
CA GLU A 490 21.38 24.87 -3.83
C GLU A 490 20.94 25.83 -4.94
N LEU A 491 19.91 26.63 -4.69
CA LEU A 491 19.45 27.65 -5.66
C LEU A 491 20.51 28.70 -5.90
N GLU A 492 21.14 29.20 -4.83
CA GLU A 492 22.28 30.10 -4.92
C GLU A 492 23.39 29.49 -5.77
N GLY A 493 23.82 28.26 -5.51
CA GLY A 493 24.95 27.64 -6.21
C GLY A 493 24.67 27.23 -7.66
N LEU A 494 23.43 26.93 -8.04
CA LEU A 494 23.08 26.41 -9.37
C LEU A 494 22.45 27.42 -10.32
N CYS A 495 21.63 28.33 -9.82
CA CYS A 495 20.73 29.10 -10.67
C CYS A 495 21.41 30.35 -11.23
N HIS A 496 21.03 30.74 -12.45
CA HIS A 496 21.40 32.03 -13.02
C HIS A 496 20.44 33.13 -12.56
N ARG A 497 19.18 32.76 -12.29
CA ARG A 497 18.08 33.59 -11.82
C ARG A 497 17.19 32.76 -10.89
N VAL A 498 16.61 33.38 -9.87
CA VAL A 498 15.67 32.73 -8.95
C VAL A 498 14.37 33.53 -8.91
N LEU A 499 13.25 32.88 -9.22
CA LEU A 499 11.92 33.46 -9.11
C LEU A 499 11.35 33.13 -7.73
N ILE A 500 11.01 34.17 -6.97
CA ILE A 500 10.38 34.06 -5.67
C ILE A 500 8.86 34.02 -5.87
N MET A 501 8.24 32.94 -5.43
CA MET A 501 6.80 32.76 -5.48
C MET A 501 6.16 32.99 -4.11
N SER A 502 5.06 33.73 -4.10
CA SER A 502 4.20 33.91 -2.94
C SER A 502 2.73 33.85 -3.37
N ARG A 503 1.94 33.02 -2.68
CA ARG A 503 0.51 32.78 -2.95
C ARG A 503 0.19 32.63 -4.43
N GLY A 504 0.96 31.79 -5.11
CA GLY A 504 0.70 31.43 -6.48
C GLY A 504 1.18 32.43 -7.54
N ASN A 505 1.84 33.51 -7.15
CA ASN A 505 2.34 34.53 -8.07
C ASN A 505 3.86 34.65 -7.93
N VAL A 506 4.55 34.97 -9.03
CA VAL A 506 5.96 35.38 -8.98
C VAL A 506 5.98 36.83 -8.49
N VAL A 507 6.57 37.05 -7.31
CA VAL A 507 6.59 38.35 -6.64
C VAL A 507 7.90 39.09 -6.78
N GLU A 508 9.00 38.36 -6.98
CA GLU A 508 10.34 38.92 -7.10
C GLU A 508 11.22 37.99 -7.96
N GLU A 509 12.19 38.56 -8.64
CA GLU A 509 13.18 37.84 -9.41
C GLU A 509 14.57 38.32 -9.01
N LEU A 510 15.41 37.39 -8.52
CA LEU A 510 16.79 37.65 -8.12
C LEU A 510 17.74 37.22 -9.23
N THR A 511 18.74 38.05 -9.56
CA THR A 511 19.68 37.78 -10.65
C THR A 511 21.14 38.04 -10.26
N GLY A 512 22.07 37.28 -10.86
CA GLY A 512 23.51 37.52 -10.69
C GLY A 512 23.96 37.46 -9.23
N ALA A 513 24.57 38.55 -8.74
CA ALA A 513 25.10 38.65 -7.38
C ALA A 513 24.03 38.84 -6.30
N GLU A 514 22.78 39.12 -6.68
CA GLU A 514 21.66 39.25 -5.74
C GLU A 514 21.18 37.90 -5.21
N ILE A 515 21.51 36.82 -5.94
CA ILE A 515 21.15 35.46 -5.57
C ILE A 515 22.08 35.02 -4.43
N THR A 516 21.63 35.28 -3.20
CA THR A 516 22.26 34.81 -1.97
C THR A 516 21.22 34.07 -1.13
N GLU A 517 21.65 33.09 -0.35
CA GLU A 517 20.79 32.34 0.58
C GLU A 517 19.94 33.29 1.43
N ALA A 518 20.58 34.32 1.99
CA ALA A 518 19.93 35.33 2.81
C ALA A 518 18.88 36.15 2.04
N ALA A 519 19.18 36.56 0.80
CA ALA A 519 18.22 37.32 -0.02
C ALA A 519 17.02 36.48 -0.44
N ILE A 520 17.24 35.21 -0.83
CA ILE A 520 16.16 34.27 -1.17
C ILE A 520 15.25 34.05 0.04
N ALA A 521 15.83 33.76 1.21
CA ALA A 521 15.08 33.57 2.44
C ALA A 521 14.30 34.84 2.85
N HIS A 522 14.95 36.01 2.76
CA HIS A 522 14.33 37.28 3.09
C HIS A 522 13.14 37.61 2.17
N ALA A 523 13.29 37.46 0.86
CA ALA A 523 12.24 37.71 -0.13
C ALA A 523 11.05 36.73 0.05
N ALA A 524 11.34 35.47 0.33
CA ALA A 524 10.31 34.47 0.64
C ALA A 524 9.51 34.80 1.91
N LEU A 525 10.15 35.33 2.96
CA LEU A 525 9.50 35.65 4.24
C LEU A 525 8.77 37.00 4.24
N THR A 526 9.31 38.02 3.57
CA THR A 526 8.71 39.37 3.57
C THR A 526 7.51 39.49 2.63
N SER A 527 7.41 38.64 1.61
CA SER A 527 6.26 38.56 0.71
C SER A 527 5.02 37.88 1.34
N THR A 528 5.07 37.51 2.63
CA THR A 528 4.02 36.71 3.32
C THR A 528 2.90 37.53 3.98
N SER A 529 2.85 38.87 3.89
CA SER A 529 1.73 39.67 4.45
C SER A 529 0.52 39.75 3.48
N VAL A 530 -0.71 39.50 3.98
CA VAL A 530 -2.01 39.38 3.25
C VAL A 530 -2.48 37.96 2.84
N ARG A 531 -2.67 37.05 3.80
CA ARG A 531 -3.31 35.73 3.57
C ARG A 531 -4.71 35.87 2.95
N GLY A 532 -4.82 35.66 1.63
CA GLY A 532 -6.10 35.46 0.94
C GLY A 532 -6.59 34.04 1.20
N GLN A 533 -7.74 33.91 1.85
CA GLN A 533 -8.35 32.62 2.16
C GLN A 533 -8.57 31.80 0.89
N GLU A 534 -8.08 30.56 0.93
CA GLU A 534 -8.41 29.50 0.00
C GLU A 534 -9.95 29.37 -0.08
N LYS A 535 -10.52 29.60 -1.27
CA LYS A 535 -11.95 29.44 -1.50
C LYS A 535 -12.32 27.97 -1.38
N THR A 536 -12.67 27.56 -0.16
CA THR A 536 -13.28 26.26 0.13
C THR A 536 -14.49 26.06 -0.77
N ARG A 537 -14.44 25.03 -1.63
CA ARG A 537 -15.59 24.59 -2.43
C ARG A 537 -16.79 24.32 -1.50
N PRO A 538 -18.03 24.64 -1.92
CA PRO A 538 -19.19 24.63 -1.03
C PRO A 538 -19.45 23.25 -0.41
N ALA A 539 -19.66 23.23 0.92
CA ALA A 539 -19.80 22.05 1.77
C ALA A 539 -20.86 21.01 1.30
N LYS A 540 -21.87 21.43 0.52
CA LYS A 540 -22.87 20.53 -0.08
C LYS A 540 -22.27 19.57 -1.11
N ARG A 541 -21.30 20.02 -1.93
CA ARG A 541 -20.61 19.15 -2.90
C ARG A 541 -19.72 18.13 -2.18
N ARG A 542 -19.09 18.50 -1.05
CA ARG A 542 -18.26 17.60 -0.23
C ARG A 542 -19.05 16.40 0.31
N ARG A 543 -20.30 16.61 0.75
CA ARG A 543 -21.16 15.52 1.26
C ARG A 543 -21.59 14.53 0.18
N LEU A 544 -21.97 15.01 -1.01
CA LEU A 544 -22.38 14.12 -2.11
C LEU A 544 -21.19 13.32 -2.65
N HIS A 545 -20.03 13.95 -2.84
CA HIS A 545 -18.81 13.24 -3.25
C HIS A 545 -18.31 12.25 -2.18
N ALA A 546 -18.35 12.62 -0.89
CA ALA A 546 -18.01 11.71 0.20
C ALA A 546 -19.00 10.54 0.33
N TRP A 547 -20.29 10.76 0.03
CA TRP A 547 -21.29 9.70 0.02
C TRP A 547 -21.13 8.76 -1.17
N LEU A 548 -20.99 9.31 -2.39
CA LEU A 548 -20.67 8.55 -3.62
C LEU A 548 -19.34 7.78 -3.49
N ALA A 549 -18.50 8.18 -2.54
CA ALA A 549 -17.23 7.55 -2.24
C ALA A 549 -17.30 6.34 -1.28
N GLY A 550 -18.42 6.13 -0.60
CA GLY A 550 -18.62 5.04 0.37
C GLY A 550 -18.93 3.69 -0.29
N ASP A 551 -18.72 2.60 0.45
CA ASP A 551 -18.95 1.22 -0.06
C ASP A 551 -20.40 0.92 -0.44
N GLN A 552 -21.36 1.74 0.01
CA GLN A 552 -22.78 1.53 -0.20
C GLN A 552 -23.36 2.34 -1.36
N ALA A 553 -22.62 3.32 -1.89
CA ALA A 553 -23.06 4.10 -3.05
C ALA A 553 -23.37 3.23 -4.29
N PRO A 554 -22.55 2.21 -4.64
CA PRO A 554 -22.90 1.22 -5.66
C PRO A 554 -24.30 0.64 -5.48
N ALA A 555 -24.62 0.20 -4.26
CA ALA A 555 -25.88 -0.47 -3.97
C ALA A 555 -27.10 0.43 -4.22
N ALA A 556 -27.01 1.72 -3.86
CA ALA A 556 -28.08 2.67 -4.08
C ALA A 556 -28.32 2.95 -5.58
N VAL A 557 -27.25 3.10 -6.36
CA VAL A 557 -27.35 3.31 -7.81
C VAL A 557 -27.93 2.06 -8.49
N LEU A 558 -27.44 0.87 -8.13
CA LEU A 558 -27.97 -0.38 -8.64
C LEU A 558 -29.44 -0.59 -8.28
N ALA A 559 -29.83 -0.31 -7.03
CA ALA A 559 -31.21 -0.40 -6.59
C ALA A 559 -32.13 0.55 -7.39
N LEU A 560 -31.66 1.77 -7.68
CA LEU A 560 -32.40 2.70 -8.54
C LEU A 560 -32.57 2.14 -9.96
N ILE A 561 -31.50 1.59 -10.55
CA ILE A 561 -31.56 0.97 -11.89
C ILE A 561 -32.55 -0.20 -11.90
N VAL A 562 -32.52 -1.05 -10.86
CA VAL A 562 -33.44 -2.18 -10.72
C VAL A 562 -34.90 -1.72 -10.71
N VAL A 563 -35.19 -0.68 -9.92
CA VAL A 563 -36.54 -0.11 -9.83
C VAL A 563 -36.97 0.49 -11.16
N LEU A 564 -36.13 1.30 -11.81
CA LEU A 564 -36.45 1.92 -13.10
C LEU A 564 -36.67 0.89 -14.20
N LEU A 565 -35.80 -0.12 -14.29
CA LEU A 565 -35.93 -1.19 -15.28
C LEU A 565 -37.19 -2.02 -15.03
N GLY A 566 -37.49 -2.32 -13.76
CA GLY A 566 -38.69 -3.07 -13.38
C GLY A 566 -39.96 -2.32 -13.71
N LEU A 567 -40.03 -1.04 -13.37
CA LEU A 567 -41.16 -0.17 -13.72
C LEU A 567 -41.31 -0.04 -15.23
N GLY A 568 -40.22 0.23 -15.96
CA GLY A 568 -40.26 0.34 -17.42
C GLY A 568 -40.77 -0.94 -18.09
N THR A 569 -40.33 -2.10 -17.61
CA THR A 569 -40.80 -3.39 -18.13
C THR A 569 -42.25 -3.66 -17.77
N GLY A 570 -42.65 -3.42 -16.53
CA GLY A 570 -44.02 -3.63 -16.08
C GLY A 570 -45.05 -2.69 -16.73
N LEU A 571 -44.63 -1.47 -17.11
CA LEU A 571 -45.45 -0.57 -17.91
C LEU A 571 -45.62 -1.06 -19.36
N HIS A 572 -44.63 -1.79 -19.90
CA HIS A 572 -44.71 -2.38 -21.24
C HIS A 572 -45.50 -3.69 -21.25
N ASN A 573 -45.37 -4.49 -20.19
CA ASN A 573 -46.03 -5.77 -20.05
C ASN A 573 -46.51 -5.98 -18.61
N GLY A 574 -47.82 -5.96 -18.40
CA GLY A 574 -48.45 -6.07 -17.08
C GLY A 574 -48.18 -7.40 -16.36
N ASP A 575 -47.84 -8.47 -17.10
CA ASP A 575 -47.54 -9.78 -16.51
C ASP A 575 -46.17 -9.82 -15.84
N TYR A 576 -45.31 -8.82 -16.07
CA TYR A 576 -44.00 -8.73 -15.45
C TYR A 576 -44.10 -8.66 -13.91
N PHE A 577 -45.06 -7.93 -13.37
CA PHE A 577 -45.32 -7.91 -11.92
C PHE A 577 -46.27 -9.01 -11.45
N GLY A 578 -46.62 -9.96 -12.34
CA GLY A 578 -47.42 -11.13 -12.02
C GLY A 578 -46.74 -12.02 -10.98
N GLN A 579 -47.55 -12.66 -10.14
CA GLN A 579 -47.08 -13.49 -9.02
C GLN A 579 -46.15 -14.63 -9.47
N LEU A 580 -46.43 -15.23 -10.63
CA LEU A 580 -45.60 -16.31 -11.18
C LEU A 580 -44.19 -15.81 -11.55
N ASN A 581 -44.10 -14.69 -12.28
CA ASN A 581 -42.82 -14.12 -12.68
C ASN A 581 -42.00 -13.67 -11.47
N LEU A 582 -42.64 -12.95 -10.54
CA LEU A 582 -41.97 -12.49 -9.33
C LEU A 582 -41.44 -13.67 -8.49
N ASN A 583 -42.22 -14.75 -8.37
CA ASN A 583 -41.77 -15.95 -7.69
C ASN A 583 -40.56 -16.58 -8.39
N ASN A 584 -40.57 -16.70 -9.72
CA ASN A 584 -39.48 -17.30 -10.48
C ASN A 584 -38.20 -16.47 -10.37
N LEU A 585 -38.32 -15.14 -10.52
CA LEU A 585 -37.20 -14.20 -10.36
C LEU A 585 -36.58 -14.30 -8.96
N LEU A 586 -37.41 -14.32 -7.91
CA LEU A 586 -36.90 -14.44 -6.53
C LEU A 586 -36.27 -15.80 -6.25
N LEU A 587 -36.78 -16.87 -6.87
CA LEU A 587 -36.21 -18.22 -6.75
C LEU A 587 -34.83 -18.29 -7.43
N MET A 588 -34.70 -17.73 -8.65
CA MET A 588 -33.43 -17.66 -9.39
C MET A 588 -32.40 -16.74 -8.73
N LEU A 589 -32.86 -15.69 -8.04
CA LEU A 589 -31.99 -14.80 -7.27
C LEU A 589 -31.22 -15.51 -6.16
N ALA A 590 -31.82 -16.46 -5.46
CA ALA A 590 -31.22 -17.02 -4.24
C ALA A 590 -29.86 -17.71 -4.47
N PRO A 591 -29.68 -18.62 -5.46
CA PRO A 591 -28.37 -19.19 -5.76
C PRO A 591 -27.35 -18.12 -6.19
N LEU A 592 -27.71 -17.19 -7.07
CA LEU A 592 -26.77 -16.17 -7.55
C LEU A 592 -26.32 -15.26 -6.40
N LEU A 593 -27.24 -14.90 -5.51
CA LEU A 593 -26.95 -14.09 -4.33
C LEU A 593 -25.94 -14.78 -3.40
N LEU A 594 -26.12 -16.08 -3.15
CA LEU A 594 -25.25 -16.88 -2.29
C LEU A 594 -23.86 -17.07 -2.91
N VAL A 595 -23.78 -17.41 -4.20
CA VAL A 595 -22.49 -17.57 -4.88
C VAL A 595 -21.77 -16.23 -5.03
N GLY A 596 -22.48 -15.14 -5.31
CA GLY A 596 -21.91 -13.79 -5.33
C GLY A 596 -21.33 -13.39 -3.98
N ALA A 597 -22.03 -13.71 -2.88
CA ALA A 597 -21.52 -13.49 -1.53
C ALA A 597 -20.31 -14.38 -1.21
N ALA A 598 -20.32 -15.65 -1.61
CA ALA A 598 -19.17 -16.55 -1.49
C ALA A 598 -17.92 -15.97 -2.20
N GLN A 599 -18.08 -15.57 -3.46
CA GLN A 599 -17.01 -14.97 -4.25
C GLN A 599 -16.48 -13.68 -3.61
N GLN A 600 -17.36 -12.84 -3.06
CA GLN A 600 -16.97 -11.59 -2.43
C GLN A 600 -16.03 -11.81 -1.22
N VAL A 601 -16.19 -12.89 -0.45
CA VAL A 601 -15.29 -13.20 0.67
C VAL A 601 -13.84 -13.31 0.20
N VAL A 602 -13.61 -14.02 -0.91
CA VAL A 602 -12.26 -14.22 -1.46
C VAL A 602 -11.76 -12.95 -2.16
N VAL A 603 -12.62 -12.24 -2.88
CA VAL A 603 -12.26 -10.98 -3.55
C VAL A 603 -11.87 -9.89 -2.55
N LEU A 604 -12.54 -9.80 -1.39
CA LEU A 604 -12.15 -8.87 -0.33
C LEU A 604 -10.73 -9.09 0.19
N GLY A 605 -10.24 -10.33 0.16
CA GLY A 605 -8.86 -10.70 0.50
C GLY A 605 -7.87 -10.66 -0.68
N ALA A 606 -8.22 -9.98 -1.78
CA ALA A 606 -7.45 -9.92 -3.03
C ALA A 606 -7.25 -11.26 -3.75
N GLY A 607 -8.17 -12.21 -3.57
CA GLY A 607 -8.18 -13.50 -4.27
C GLY A 607 -9.28 -13.59 -5.33
N PHE A 608 -9.31 -14.72 -6.04
CA PHE A 608 -10.39 -15.12 -6.92
C PHE A 608 -10.61 -16.63 -6.82
N ASP A 609 -11.88 -17.06 -6.77
CA ASP A 609 -12.23 -18.49 -6.80
C ASP A 609 -13.07 -18.84 -8.04
N LEU A 610 -12.45 -19.40 -9.06
CA LEU A 610 -13.17 -19.83 -10.27
C LEU A 610 -13.97 -21.13 -10.05
N SER A 611 -13.68 -21.87 -8.98
CA SER A 611 -14.26 -23.19 -8.74
C SER A 611 -15.68 -23.16 -8.17
N VAL A 612 -16.19 -21.97 -7.79
CA VAL A 612 -17.52 -21.80 -7.18
C VAL A 612 -18.67 -22.38 -8.04
N GLY A 613 -18.62 -22.23 -9.36
CA GLY A 613 -19.62 -22.79 -10.28
C GLY A 613 -19.59 -24.32 -10.35
N PRO A 614 -18.47 -24.95 -10.76
CA PRO A 614 -18.32 -26.41 -10.73
C PRO A 614 -18.55 -27.03 -9.35
N LEU A 615 -18.18 -26.34 -8.27
CA LEU A 615 -18.49 -26.79 -6.91
C LEU A 615 -20.01 -26.86 -6.71
N THR A 616 -20.75 -25.81 -7.09
CA THR A 616 -22.22 -25.82 -7.01
C THR A 616 -22.81 -27.02 -7.76
N GLY A 617 -22.33 -27.29 -8.98
CA GLY A 617 -22.76 -28.44 -9.78
C GLY A 617 -22.37 -29.80 -9.19
N PHE A 618 -21.15 -29.92 -8.66
CA PHE A 618 -20.67 -31.12 -7.97
C PHE A 618 -21.54 -31.46 -6.75
N LEU A 619 -21.98 -30.46 -5.98
CA LEU A 619 -22.89 -30.66 -4.85
C LEU A 619 -24.26 -31.18 -5.28
N VAL A 620 -24.81 -30.69 -6.40
CA VAL A 620 -26.06 -31.21 -6.99
C VAL A 620 -25.90 -32.69 -7.39
N VAL A 621 -24.75 -33.05 -7.97
CA VAL A 621 -24.45 -34.44 -8.33
C VAL A 621 -24.34 -35.32 -7.08
N ILE A 622 -23.68 -34.89 -6.00
CA ILE A 622 -23.68 -35.63 -4.72
C ILE A 622 -25.11 -35.85 -4.21
N ALA A 623 -25.93 -34.78 -4.19
CA ALA A 623 -27.31 -34.86 -3.73
C ALA A 623 -28.12 -35.93 -4.48
N SER A 624 -27.92 -36.04 -5.80
CA SER A 624 -28.65 -36.99 -6.66
C SER A 624 -28.41 -38.48 -6.38
N TYR A 625 -27.43 -38.84 -5.54
CA TYR A 625 -27.21 -40.23 -5.11
C TYR A 625 -27.91 -40.57 -3.80
N TRP A 626 -28.14 -39.56 -2.96
CA TRP A 626 -28.52 -39.78 -1.55
C TRP A 626 -29.85 -39.13 -1.18
N ILE A 627 -30.19 -38.01 -1.82
CA ILE A 627 -31.43 -37.25 -1.60
C ILE A 627 -32.44 -37.62 -2.69
N VAL A 628 -32.65 -38.92 -2.87
CA VAL A 628 -33.61 -39.51 -3.82
C VAL A 628 -34.68 -40.27 -3.05
N ASP A 629 -35.74 -40.72 -3.73
CA ASP A 629 -36.75 -41.55 -3.08
C ASP A 629 -36.13 -42.85 -2.52
N GLY A 630 -36.43 -43.18 -1.27
CA GLY A 630 -35.76 -44.26 -0.52
C GLY A 630 -34.29 -43.99 -0.12
N GLY A 631 -33.76 -42.80 -0.38
CA GLY A 631 -32.40 -42.38 -0.02
C GLY A 631 -32.23 -41.88 1.42
N ASN A 632 -31.01 -41.48 1.78
CA ASN A 632 -30.67 -40.91 3.09
C ASN A 632 -30.33 -39.42 2.99
N LEU A 633 -31.32 -38.57 3.33
CA LEU A 633 -31.20 -37.11 3.32
C LEU A 633 -30.01 -36.60 4.15
N VAL A 634 -29.83 -37.12 5.37
CA VAL A 634 -28.80 -36.64 6.30
C VAL A 634 -27.42 -36.95 5.74
N LEU A 635 -27.21 -38.18 5.25
CA LEU A 635 -25.95 -38.57 4.64
C LEU A 635 -25.66 -37.73 3.38
N GLY A 636 -26.66 -37.47 2.55
CA GLY A 636 -26.53 -36.60 1.39
C GLY A 636 -26.05 -35.19 1.76
N LEU A 637 -26.69 -34.55 2.75
CA LEU A 637 -26.31 -33.21 3.22
C LEU A 637 -24.91 -33.19 3.85
N VAL A 638 -24.53 -34.23 4.60
CA VAL A 638 -23.19 -34.36 5.18
C VAL A 638 -22.14 -34.50 4.09
N LEU A 639 -22.36 -35.34 3.08
CA LEU A 639 -21.42 -35.52 1.97
C LEU A 639 -21.28 -34.26 1.13
N MET A 640 -22.37 -33.51 0.91
CA MET A 640 -22.31 -32.20 0.28
C MET A 640 -21.45 -31.23 1.10
N ALA A 641 -21.66 -31.15 2.42
CA ALA A 641 -20.87 -30.28 3.29
C ALA A 641 -19.37 -30.66 3.31
N LEU A 642 -19.06 -31.96 3.34
CA LEU A 642 -17.69 -32.46 3.25
C LEU A 642 -17.04 -32.15 1.90
N GLY A 643 -17.78 -32.30 0.80
CA GLY A 643 -17.31 -31.94 -0.54
C GLY A 643 -16.97 -30.45 -0.65
N ALA A 644 -17.85 -29.58 -0.15
CA ALA A 644 -17.61 -28.14 -0.09
C ALA A 644 -16.38 -27.80 0.78
N LEU A 645 -16.28 -28.40 1.97
CA LEU A 645 -15.14 -28.17 2.87
C LEU A 645 -13.82 -28.63 2.23
N ALA A 646 -13.80 -29.80 1.58
CA ALA A 646 -12.62 -30.34 0.93
C ALA A 646 -12.10 -29.41 -0.18
N VAL A 647 -13.01 -28.88 -1.01
CA VAL A 647 -12.65 -27.91 -2.05
C VAL A 647 -12.10 -26.62 -1.46
N GLY A 648 -12.74 -26.06 -0.43
CA GLY A 648 -12.28 -24.85 0.24
C GLY A 648 -10.91 -25.01 0.90
N VAL A 649 -10.68 -26.17 1.54
CA VAL A 649 -9.36 -26.51 2.12
C VAL A 649 -8.32 -26.67 1.03
N LEU A 650 -8.62 -27.38 -0.07
CA LEU A 650 -7.70 -27.59 -1.18
C LEU A 650 -7.28 -26.26 -1.82
N ASN A 651 -8.24 -25.40 -2.19
CA ASN A 651 -7.98 -24.07 -2.73
C ASN A 651 -7.18 -23.22 -1.73
N GLY A 652 -7.63 -23.18 -0.47
CA GLY A 652 -6.96 -22.43 0.58
C GLY A 652 -5.51 -22.88 0.80
N VAL A 653 -5.24 -24.19 0.73
CA VAL A 653 -3.90 -24.77 0.88
C VAL A 653 -2.98 -24.37 -0.27
N MET A 654 -3.44 -24.54 -1.51
CA MET A 654 -2.70 -24.18 -2.73
C MET A 654 -2.33 -22.70 -2.77
N VAL A 655 -3.28 -21.83 -2.45
CA VAL A 655 -3.07 -20.38 -2.54
C VAL A 655 -2.22 -19.86 -1.37
N THR A 656 -2.38 -20.43 -0.18
CA THR A 656 -1.76 -19.89 1.04
C THR A 656 -0.37 -20.45 1.30
N TRP A 657 -0.20 -21.77 1.27
CA TRP A 657 1.08 -22.41 1.62
C TRP A 657 1.93 -22.72 0.39
N PHE A 658 1.33 -23.20 -0.69
CA PHE A 658 2.06 -23.41 -1.95
C PHE A 658 2.28 -22.14 -2.75
N ARG A 659 1.65 -21.01 -2.34
CA ARG A 659 1.76 -19.69 -2.98
C ARG A 659 1.45 -19.73 -4.49
N ILE A 660 0.58 -20.64 -4.91
CA ILE A 660 0.10 -20.71 -6.29
C ILE A 660 -0.82 -19.51 -6.52
N ASN A 661 -0.74 -18.91 -7.71
CA ASN A 661 -1.65 -17.85 -8.11
C ASN A 661 -3.12 -18.32 -7.93
N PRO A 662 -3.99 -17.55 -7.23
CA PRO A 662 -5.40 -17.89 -7.00
C PRO A 662 -6.16 -18.36 -8.23
N VAL A 663 -5.97 -17.68 -9.36
CA VAL A 663 -6.66 -17.98 -10.61
C VAL A 663 -6.24 -19.35 -11.13
N VAL A 664 -4.94 -19.65 -11.12
CA VAL A 664 -4.39 -20.93 -11.59
C VAL A 664 -4.84 -22.08 -10.70
N ALA A 665 -4.73 -21.90 -9.37
CA ALA A 665 -5.13 -22.89 -8.38
C ALA A 665 -6.62 -23.25 -8.53
N THR A 666 -7.48 -22.24 -8.58
CA THR A 666 -8.94 -22.45 -8.63
C THR A 666 -9.42 -22.89 -10.03
N LEU A 667 -8.69 -22.57 -11.10
CA LEU A 667 -8.93 -23.12 -12.44
C LEU A 667 -8.59 -24.61 -12.52
N ALA A 668 -7.51 -25.05 -11.88
CA ALA A 668 -7.18 -26.48 -11.80
C ALA A 668 -8.28 -27.25 -11.04
N VAL A 669 -8.77 -26.70 -9.93
CA VAL A 669 -9.88 -27.30 -9.16
C VAL A 669 -11.20 -27.22 -9.92
N TYR A 670 -11.46 -26.15 -10.67
CA TYR A 670 -12.57 -26.05 -11.60
C TYR A 670 -12.59 -27.25 -12.57
N MET A 671 -11.47 -27.53 -13.22
CA MET A 671 -11.35 -28.63 -14.20
C MET A 671 -11.48 -29.99 -13.52
N ALA A 672 -10.86 -30.16 -12.35
CA ALA A 672 -10.94 -31.39 -11.57
C ALA A 672 -12.38 -31.69 -11.14
N LEU A 673 -13.10 -30.71 -10.59
CA LEU A 673 -14.50 -30.87 -10.18
C LEU A 673 -15.40 -31.22 -11.36
N GLN A 674 -15.19 -30.58 -12.51
CA GLN A 674 -15.92 -30.91 -13.74
C GLN A 674 -15.67 -32.35 -14.18
N GLY A 675 -14.40 -32.78 -14.21
CA GLY A 675 -14.06 -34.17 -14.51
C GLY A 675 -14.69 -35.16 -13.52
N ILE A 676 -14.64 -34.85 -12.22
CA ILE A 676 -15.20 -35.71 -11.17
C ILE A 676 -16.71 -35.85 -11.31
N TYR A 677 -17.47 -34.75 -11.38
CA TYR A 677 -18.93 -34.87 -11.40
C TYR A 677 -19.44 -35.48 -12.70
N LEU A 678 -18.77 -35.26 -13.85
CA LEU A 678 -19.10 -35.92 -15.11
C LEU A 678 -18.73 -37.41 -15.10
N SER A 679 -17.69 -37.79 -14.35
CA SER A 679 -17.33 -39.22 -14.18
C SER A 679 -18.31 -39.95 -13.27
N LEU A 680 -18.85 -39.25 -12.26
CA LEU A 680 -19.93 -39.79 -11.43
C LEU A 680 -21.22 -39.89 -12.25
N ARG A 681 -21.60 -38.80 -12.94
CA ARG A 681 -22.86 -38.68 -13.66
C ARG A 681 -22.66 -37.90 -14.97
N ASP A 682 -22.45 -38.65 -16.05
CA ASP A 682 -22.22 -38.14 -17.41
C ASP A 682 -23.51 -37.68 -18.10
N THR A 683 -24.63 -38.28 -17.71
CA THR A 683 -26.00 -37.99 -18.18
C THR A 683 -26.91 -37.62 -17.00
N PRO A 684 -27.82 -36.63 -17.15
CA PRO A 684 -28.72 -36.23 -16.07
C PRO A 684 -29.51 -37.41 -15.50
N GLY A 685 -29.55 -37.54 -14.18
CA GLY A 685 -30.24 -38.65 -13.51
C GLY A 685 -30.24 -38.52 -11.98
N GLY A 686 -30.86 -39.48 -11.27
CA GLY A 686 -31.01 -39.39 -9.82
C GLY A 686 -31.98 -38.27 -9.42
N THR A 687 -33.28 -38.54 -9.57
CA THR A 687 -34.34 -37.57 -9.29
C THR A 687 -34.36 -37.21 -7.81
N ILE A 688 -34.21 -35.92 -7.53
CA ILE A 688 -34.22 -35.39 -6.18
C ILE A 688 -35.60 -35.63 -5.56
N PHE A 689 -35.61 -36.11 -4.32
CA PHE A 689 -36.84 -36.51 -3.63
C PHE A 689 -37.84 -35.34 -3.59
N PRO A 690 -39.01 -35.44 -4.25
CA PRO A 690 -39.91 -34.30 -4.45
C PRO A 690 -40.36 -33.58 -3.18
N PRO A 691 -40.63 -34.27 -2.04
CA PRO A 691 -40.95 -33.58 -0.80
C PRO A 691 -39.82 -32.68 -0.27
N VAL A 692 -38.56 -33.08 -0.45
CA VAL A 692 -37.40 -32.27 -0.06
C VAL A 692 -37.28 -31.06 -0.98
N ALA A 693 -37.41 -31.25 -2.29
CA ALA A 693 -37.39 -30.15 -3.25
C ALA A 693 -38.53 -29.15 -2.99
N ALA A 694 -39.75 -29.63 -2.71
CA ALA A 694 -40.90 -28.81 -2.35
C ALA A 694 -40.68 -28.04 -1.04
N GLY A 695 -40.06 -28.66 -0.03
CA GLY A 695 -39.70 -28.01 1.23
C GLY A 695 -38.69 -26.87 1.04
N ILE A 696 -37.71 -27.04 0.15
CA ILE A 696 -36.75 -25.98 -0.20
C ILE A 696 -37.45 -24.85 -0.99
N GLN A 697 -38.42 -25.19 -1.84
CA GLN A 697 -39.22 -24.21 -2.57
C GLN A 697 -40.40 -23.62 -1.74
N ALA A 698 -40.45 -23.89 -0.44
CA ALA A 698 -41.48 -23.36 0.45
C ALA A 698 -41.49 -21.82 0.47
N ARG A 699 -42.64 -21.24 0.83
CA ARG A 699 -42.88 -19.80 0.75
C ARG A 699 -43.27 -19.21 2.09
N PHE A 700 -42.91 -17.95 2.29
CA PHE A 700 -43.43 -17.10 3.36
C PHE A 700 -44.20 -15.94 2.71
N GLY A 701 -45.53 -16.03 2.70
CA GLY A 701 -46.38 -15.12 1.93
C GLY A 701 -46.08 -15.23 0.43
N ALA A 702 -45.71 -14.11 -0.19
CA ALA A 702 -45.39 -14.03 -1.62
C ALA A 702 -43.92 -14.34 -1.97
N VAL A 703 -43.05 -14.54 -0.98
CA VAL A 703 -41.59 -14.64 -1.17
C VAL A 703 -41.11 -16.09 -0.89
N PRO A 704 -40.26 -16.68 -1.75
CA PRO A 704 -39.63 -17.96 -1.45
C PRO A 704 -38.77 -17.88 -0.18
N LEU A 705 -38.92 -18.86 0.72
CA LEU A 705 -38.22 -18.90 2.00
C LEU A 705 -36.69 -18.90 1.81
N VAL A 706 -36.20 -19.59 0.77
CA VAL A 706 -34.78 -19.62 0.40
C VAL A 706 -34.21 -18.23 0.07
N THR A 707 -34.99 -17.37 -0.57
CA THR A 707 -34.57 -16.00 -0.90
C THR A 707 -34.46 -15.16 0.37
N VAL A 708 -35.40 -15.32 1.31
CA VAL A 708 -35.33 -14.65 2.62
C VAL A 708 -34.09 -15.11 3.40
N ILE A 709 -33.83 -16.43 3.45
CA ILE A 709 -32.65 -16.99 4.11
C ILE A 709 -31.36 -16.46 3.46
N ALA A 710 -31.29 -16.42 2.13
CA ALA A 710 -30.13 -15.92 1.41
C ALA A 710 -29.87 -14.43 1.72
N VAL A 711 -30.91 -13.59 1.71
CA VAL A 711 -30.78 -12.16 2.09
C VAL A 711 -30.33 -12.01 3.54
N LEU A 712 -30.91 -12.76 4.47
CA LEU A 712 -30.49 -12.72 5.88
C LEU A 712 -29.03 -13.13 6.04
N LEU A 713 -28.57 -14.17 5.34
CA LEU A 713 -27.18 -14.60 5.37
C LEU A 713 -26.23 -13.50 4.84
N VAL A 714 -26.59 -12.84 3.75
CA VAL A 714 -25.82 -11.72 3.19
C VAL A 714 -25.77 -10.53 4.16
N LEU A 715 -26.86 -10.22 4.86
CA LEU A 715 -26.89 -9.18 5.91
C LEU A 715 -26.03 -9.57 7.12
N LEU A 716 -26.01 -10.84 7.51
CA LEU A 716 -25.12 -11.35 8.55
C LEU A 716 -23.65 -11.26 8.13
N LEU A 717 -23.32 -11.52 6.87
CA LEU A 717 -21.98 -11.34 6.32
C LEU A 717 -21.57 -9.85 6.31
N GLU A 718 -22.46 -8.94 5.97
CA GLU A 718 -22.21 -7.49 6.08
C GLU A 718 -21.91 -7.09 7.53
N LEU A 719 -22.70 -7.60 8.49
CA LEU A 719 -22.50 -7.36 9.91
C LEU A 719 -21.15 -7.94 10.36
N ALA A 720 -20.82 -9.16 9.93
CA ALA A 720 -19.55 -9.81 10.23
C ALA A 720 -18.38 -9.00 9.68
N LEU A 721 -18.45 -8.55 8.44
CA LEU A 721 -17.43 -7.75 7.76
C LEU A 721 -17.08 -6.45 8.52
N ARG A 722 -18.10 -5.79 9.10
CA ARG A 722 -17.95 -4.49 9.77
C ARG A 722 -17.77 -4.58 11.29
N ARG A 723 -18.23 -5.64 11.94
CA ARG A 723 -18.25 -5.74 13.42
C ARG A 723 -17.38 -6.83 14.00
N THR A 724 -16.80 -7.71 13.20
CA THR A 724 -15.89 -8.75 13.68
C THR A 724 -14.44 -8.42 13.34
N ARG A 725 -13.51 -8.97 14.13
CA ARG A 725 -12.06 -8.84 13.88
C ARG A 725 -11.68 -9.46 12.54
N TRP A 726 -12.22 -10.65 12.26
CA TRP A 726 -12.01 -11.34 11.00
C TRP A 726 -12.41 -10.48 9.79
N GLY A 727 -13.53 -9.76 9.87
CA GLY A 727 -13.97 -8.86 8.80
C GLY A 727 -13.03 -7.68 8.54
N VAL A 728 -12.46 -7.10 9.60
CA VAL A 728 -11.44 -6.04 9.48
C VAL A 728 -10.12 -6.60 8.96
N GLU A 729 -9.70 -7.76 9.46
CA GLU A 729 -8.48 -8.45 9.06
C GLU A 729 -8.54 -8.94 7.60
N LEU A 730 -9.71 -9.35 7.11
CA LEU A 730 -9.93 -9.69 5.70
C LEU A 730 -9.77 -8.47 4.80
N ARG A 731 -10.33 -7.32 5.19
CA ARG A 731 -10.12 -6.07 4.46
C ARG A 731 -8.68 -5.58 4.57
N ALA A 732 -8.02 -5.78 5.71
CA ALA A 732 -6.60 -5.47 5.88
C ALA A 732 -5.74 -6.26 4.91
N LEU A 733 -5.97 -7.59 4.84
CA LEU A 733 -5.32 -8.50 3.90
C LEU A 733 -5.45 -8.02 2.45
N GLY A 734 -6.66 -7.63 2.04
CA GLY A 734 -6.89 -7.16 0.67
C GLY A 734 -6.47 -5.72 0.41
N SER A 735 -6.23 -4.91 1.44
CA SER A 735 -5.78 -3.53 1.28
C SER A 735 -4.28 -3.51 0.98
N GLU A 736 -3.47 -3.96 1.95
CA GLU A 736 -2.03 -4.13 1.79
C GLU A 736 -1.53 -5.29 2.68
N PRO A 737 -1.20 -6.46 2.10
CA PRO A 737 -0.88 -7.66 2.88
C PRO A 737 0.37 -7.48 3.75
N ASP A 738 1.40 -6.81 3.24
CA ASP A 738 2.66 -6.62 3.96
C ASP A 738 2.49 -5.64 5.13
N ALA A 739 1.70 -4.59 4.96
CA ALA A 739 1.36 -3.67 6.05
C ALA A 739 0.48 -4.38 7.11
N ALA A 740 -0.47 -5.20 6.67
CA ALA A 740 -1.33 -5.98 7.56
C ALA A 740 -0.51 -6.96 8.42
N GLU A 741 0.46 -7.67 7.84
CA GLU A 741 1.35 -8.58 8.57
C GLU A 741 2.20 -7.81 9.60
N ARG A 742 2.74 -6.64 9.23
CA ARG A 742 3.47 -5.77 10.19
C ARG A 742 2.59 -5.29 11.35
N LEU A 743 1.28 -5.14 11.13
CA LEU A 743 0.32 -4.78 12.18
C LEU A 743 -0.16 -6.00 13.00
N GLY A 744 0.37 -7.20 12.75
CA GLY A 744 0.06 -8.42 13.50
C GLY A 744 -1.16 -9.19 12.99
N VAL A 745 -1.60 -8.93 11.76
CA VAL A 745 -2.65 -9.73 11.12
C VAL A 745 -2.05 -11.06 10.68
N ARG A 746 -2.72 -12.16 11.05
CA ARG A 746 -2.33 -13.52 10.61
C ARG A 746 -2.76 -13.76 9.16
N VAL A 747 -2.10 -13.06 8.23
CA VAL A 747 -2.40 -13.03 6.78
C VAL A 747 -2.66 -14.42 6.21
N ARG A 748 -1.83 -15.41 6.54
CA ARG A 748 -1.98 -16.79 6.05
C ARG A 748 -3.30 -17.43 6.50
N LEU A 749 -3.65 -17.28 7.78
CA LEU A 749 -4.87 -17.88 8.33
C LEU A 749 -6.12 -17.19 7.75
N ILE A 750 -6.10 -15.87 7.61
CA ILE A 750 -7.22 -15.12 7.05
C ILE A 750 -7.42 -15.47 5.58
N ARG A 751 -6.34 -15.58 4.81
CA ARG A 751 -6.41 -16.04 3.42
C ARG A 751 -6.96 -17.46 3.32
N PHE A 752 -6.45 -18.41 4.09
CA PHE A 752 -6.95 -19.78 4.10
C PHE A 752 -8.44 -19.86 4.46
N THR A 753 -8.84 -19.22 5.55
CA THR A 753 -10.24 -19.23 6.01
C THR A 753 -11.18 -18.55 5.02
N SER A 754 -10.72 -17.57 4.23
CA SER A 754 -11.55 -16.95 3.18
C SER A 754 -12.00 -17.95 2.10
N TYR A 755 -11.12 -18.86 1.65
CA TYR A 755 -11.50 -19.91 0.68
C TYR A 755 -12.40 -20.98 1.29
N VAL A 756 -12.15 -21.36 2.55
CA VAL A 756 -13.02 -22.29 3.29
C VAL A 756 -14.42 -21.71 3.46
N ILE A 757 -14.54 -20.44 3.88
CA ILE A 757 -15.82 -19.75 4.03
C ILE A 757 -16.51 -19.58 2.68
N CYS A 758 -15.77 -19.23 1.62
CA CYS A 758 -16.31 -19.18 0.25
C CYS A 758 -16.98 -20.50 -0.14
N SER A 759 -16.26 -21.62 -0.03
CA SER A 759 -16.83 -22.93 -0.39
C SER A 759 -17.99 -23.34 0.53
N ALA A 760 -17.94 -23.02 1.83
CA ALA A 760 -19.05 -23.25 2.75
C ALA A 760 -20.30 -22.43 2.39
N LEU A 761 -20.14 -21.21 1.86
CA LEU A 761 -21.24 -20.37 1.37
C LEU A 761 -21.80 -20.85 0.01
N VAL A 762 -21.04 -21.64 -0.76
CA VAL A 762 -21.55 -22.29 -1.97
C VAL A 762 -22.50 -23.46 -1.65
N LEU A 763 -22.35 -24.11 -0.49
CA LEU A 763 -23.23 -25.22 -0.06
C LEU A 763 -24.74 -24.88 -0.12
N PRO A 764 -25.23 -23.80 0.52
CA PRO A 764 -26.64 -23.45 0.43
C PRO A 764 -27.06 -23.10 -1.01
N ALA A 765 -26.17 -22.57 -1.86
CA ALA A 765 -26.48 -22.35 -3.27
C ALA A 765 -26.71 -23.67 -4.02
N GLY A 766 -25.88 -24.69 -3.76
CA GLY A 766 -26.04 -26.04 -4.29
C GLY A 766 -27.34 -26.72 -3.84
N ILE A 767 -27.74 -26.52 -2.57
CA ILE A 767 -29.02 -27.02 -2.03
C ILE A 767 -30.22 -26.35 -2.72
N VAL A 768 -30.15 -25.05 -3.01
CA VAL A 768 -31.22 -24.38 -3.77
C VAL A 768 -31.23 -24.84 -5.23
N LEU A 769 -30.05 -24.96 -5.84
CA LEU A 769 -29.92 -25.37 -7.24
C LEU A 769 -30.40 -26.81 -7.47
N MET A 770 -30.11 -27.75 -6.56
CA MET A 770 -30.61 -29.13 -6.69
C MET A 770 -32.15 -29.18 -6.67
N ALA A 771 -32.79 -28.32 -5.86
CA ALA A 771 -34.25 -28.27 -5.79
C ALA A 771 -34.86 -27.65 -7.05
N GLN A 772 -34.15 -26.75 -7.73
CA GLN A 772 -34.60 -26.14 -8.98
C GLN A 772 -34.43 -27.09 -10.18
N ILE A 773 -33.30 -27.78 -10.27
CA ILE A 773 -33.01 -28.71 -11.38
C ILE A 773 -33.81 -30.01 -11.20
N GLY A 774 -33.95 -30.50 -9.96
CA GLY A 774 -34.71 -31.71 -9.64
C GLY A 774 -34.04 -33.03 -10.04
N VAL A 775 -32.91 -32.98 -10.76
CA VAL A 775 -32.10 -34.14 -11.15
C VAL A 775 -30.62 -33.84 -10.93
N GLY A 776 -29.80 -34.88 -10.82
CA GLY A 776 -28.35 -34.76 -10.81
C GLY A 776 -27.82 -34.33 -12.16
N ASP A 777 -27.57 -33.05 -12.34
CA ASP A 777 -26.77 -32.50 -13.44
C ASP A 777 -25.89 -31.37 -12.90
N GLY A 778 -24.58 -31.48 -13.10
CA GLY A 778 -23.61 -30.49 -12.65
C GLY A 778 -23.39 -29.32 -13.62
N ARG A 779 -23.82 -29.43 -14.87
CA ARG A 779 -23.55 -28.43 -15.93
C ARG A 779 -24.18 -27.06 -15.65
N PRO A 780 -25.42 -26.96 -15.11
CA PRO A 780 -26.00 -25.64 -14.78
C PRO A 780 -25.18 -24.84 -13.75
N GLY A 781 -24.39 -25.53 -12.91
CA GLY A 781 -23.48 -24.87 -11.97
C GLY A 781 -22.43 -23.99 -12.65
N LEU A 782 -22.00 -24.32 -13.88
CA LEU A 782 -20.92 -23.61 -14.58
C LEU A 782 -21.22 -22.14 -14.83
N ALA A 783 -22.50 -21.79 -15.06
CA ALA A 783 -22.91 -20.40 -15.28
C ALA A 783 -22.59 -19.49 -14.09
N TYR A 784 -22.60 -20.04 -12.86
CA TYR A 784 -22.34 -19.26 -11.65
C TYR A 784 -20.87 -18.85 -11.47
N THR A 785 -19.92 -19.47 -12.18
CA THR A 785 -18.50 -19.03 -12.12
C THR A 785 -18.34 -17.60 -12.63
N LEU A 786 -18.88 -17.28 -13.81
CA LEU A 786 -18.77 -15.93 -14.38
C LEU A 786 -19.82 -14.96 -13.82
N ASN A 787 -21.02 -15.45 -13.52
CA ASN A 787 -22.08 -14.60 -12.97
C ASN A 787 -21.72 -14.09 -11.57
N SER A 788 -21.07 -14.88 -10.73
CA SER A 788 -20.62 -14.44 -9.41
C SER A 788 -19.59 -13.31 -9.48
N VAL A 789 -18.63 -13.41 -10.40
CA VAL A 789 -17.65 -12.33 -10.68
C VAL A 789 -18.36 -11.07 -11.16
N THR A 790 -19.31 -11.21 -12.07
CA THR A 790 -20.13 -10.10 -12.60
C THR A 790 -20.85 -9.39 -11.46
N VAL A 791 -21.50 -10.14 -10.57
CA VAL A 791 -22.22 -9.60 -9.40
C VAL A 791 -21.27 -8.85 -8.45
N VAL A 792 -20.08 -9.40 -8.18
CA VAL A 792 -19.08 -8.74 -7.32
C VAL A 792 -18.58 -7.43 -7.94
N VAL A 793 -18.33 -7.40 -9.25
CA VAL A 793 -17.89 -6.19 -9.97
C VAL A 793 -18.99 -5.14 -9.98
N LEU A 794 -20.24 -5.53 -10.29
CA LEU A 794 -21.40 -4.64 -10.27
C LEU A 794 -21.60 -4.04 -8.88
N ALA A 795 -21.47 -4.84 -7.83
CA ALA A 795 -21.56 -4.41 -6.43
C ALA A 795 -20.51 -3.37 -6.02
N GLY A 796 -19.54 -3.05 -6.89
CA GLY A 796 -18.52 -2.04 -6.68
C GLY A 796 -17.38 -2.49 -5.78
N ALA A 797 -17.26 -3.81 -5.53
CA ALA A 797 -16.12 -4.36 -4.83
C ALA A 797 -14.84 -4.15 -5.63
N SER A 798 -13.73 -3.93 -4.93
CA SER A 798 -12.42 -3.84 -5.55
C SER A 798 -11.92 -5.24 -5.88
N ILE A 799 -11.71 -5.53 -7.17
CA ILE A 799 -11.09 -6.81 -7.60
C ILE A 799 -9.69 -7.02 -7.03
N PHE A 800 -9.03 -5.94 -6.60
CA PHE A 800 -7.71 -5.96 -5.96
C PHE A 800 -7.78 -6.13 -4.43
N GLY A 801 -8.98 -6.30 -3.85
CA GLY A 801 -9.17 -6.47 -2.41
C GLY A 801 -9.44 -5.18 -1.63
N GLY A 802 -9.65 -5.36 -0.33
CA GLY A 802 -9.74 -4.29 0.68
C GLY A 802 -11.09 -3.57 0.75
N ARG A 803 -11.83 -3.50 -0.37
CA ARG A 803 -13.12 -2.79 -0.47
C ARG A 803 -14.24 -3.64 -1.04
N GLY A 804 -15.41 -3.54 -0.40
CA GLY A 804 -16.67 -4.13 -0.85
C GLY A 804 -17.75 -4.06 0.23
N SER A 805 -19.00 -4.25 -0.18
CA SER A 805 -20.14 -4.40 0.74
C SER A 805 -21.03 -5.54 0.25
N PHE A 806 -21.46 -6.39 1.18
CA PHE A 806 -22.39 -7.48 0.90
C PHE A 806 -23.79 -6.96 0.58
N ILE A 807 -24.14 -5.74 1.03
CA ILE A 807 -25.38 -5.07 0.61
C ILE A 807 -25.38 -4.81 -0.91
N GLY A 808 -24.22 -4.45 -1.47
CA GLY A 808 -24.04 -4.28 -2.91
C GLY A 808 -24.34 -5.55 -3.70
N ILE A 809 -24.03 -6.72 -3.15
CA ILE A 809 -24.30 -8.03 -3.77
C ILE A 809 -25.80 -8.30 -3.92
N ILE A 810 -26.63 -7.83 -2.99
CA ILE A 810 -28.10 -7.95 -3.10
C ILE A 810 -28.59 -7.20 -4.33
N ALA A 811 -28.22 -5.92 -4.45
CA ALA A 811 -28.65 -5.09 -5.57
C ALA A 811 -28.06 -5.56 -6.90
N ALA A 812 -26.80 -6.00 -6.90
CA ALA A 812 -26.12 -6.49 -8.09
C ALA A 812 -26.68 -7.83 -8.60
N ALA A 813 -26.93 -8.79 -7.70
CA ALA A 813 -27.54 -10.07 -8.06
C ALA A 813 -28.98 -9.88 -8.57
N LEU A 814 -29.75 -9.00 -7.92
CA LEU A 814 -31.11 -8.67 -8.35
C LEU A 814 -31.11 -8.02 -9.74
N LEU A 815 -30.19 -7.09 -10.00
CA LEU A 815 -30.04 -6.49 -11.32
C LEU A 815 -29.64 -7.54 -12.36
N ALA A 816 -28.66 -8.40 -12.07
CA ALA A 816 -28.20 -9.43 -12.99
C ALA A 816 -29.34 -10.38 -13.40
N GLU A 817 -30.12 -10.88 -12.43
CA GLU A 817 -31.28 -11.73 -12.73
C GLU A 817 -32.38 -10.97 -13.47
N GLN A 818 -32.63 -9.72 -13.08
CA GLN A 818 -33.62 -8.89 -13.75
C GLN A 818 -33.29 -8.67 -15.24
N LEU A 819 -32.02 -8.44 -15.58
CA LEU A 819 -31.61 -8.22 -16.97
C LEU A 819 -31.89 -9.43 -17.86
N VAL A 820 -31.69 -10.64 -17.32
CA VAL A 820 -32.03 -11.89 -18.00
C VAL A 820 -33.56 -12.03 -18.08
N ASN A 821 -34.26 -11.79 -16.97
CA ASN A 821 -35.71 -11.98 -16.87
C ASN A 821 -36.54 -10.98 -17.68
N VAL A 822 -36.03 -9.77 -17.93
CA VAL A 822 -36.74 -8.70 -18.65
C VAL A 822 -36.78 -8.95 -20.17
N SER A 823 -35.79 -9.66 -20.71
CA SER A 823 -35.63 -9.83 -22.16
C SER A 823 -36.88 -10.43 -22.85
N PRO A 824 -37.52 -11.49 -22.33
CA PRO A 824 -38.77 -12.02 -22.90
C PRO A 824 -39.94 -11.03 -22.86
N PHE A 825 -40.08 -10.24 -21.79
CA PHE A 825 -41.20 -9.28 -21.63
C PHE A 825 -41.09 -8.07 -22.56
N LEU A 826 -39.88 -7.76 -23.03
CA LEU A 826 -39.60 -6.71 -24.00
C LEU A 826 -39.47 -7.23 -25.44
N ASN A 827 -39.79 -8.51 -25.69
CA ASN A 827 -39.59 -9.17 -26.99
C ASN A 827 -38.15 -9.06 -27.54
N LEU A 828 -37.16 -9.05 -26.65
CA LEU A 828 -35.75 -9.04 -27.02
C LEU A 828 -35.27 -10.46 -27.31
N SER A 829 -34.36 -10.61 -28.27
CA SER A 829 -33.71 -11.89 -28.51
C SER A 829 -32.94 -12.37 -27.27
N PRO A 830 -32.79 -13.68 -27.02
CA PRO A 830 -32.02 -14.22 -25.89
C PRO A 830 -30.58 -13.69 -25.79
N ALA A 831 -29.98 -13.25 -26.90
CA ALA A 831 -28.66 -12.63 -26.92
C ALA A 831 -28.55 -11.41 -25.98
N TRP A 832 -29.64 -10.64 -25.80
CA TRP A 832 -29.65 -9.46 -24.93
C TRP A 832 -29.47 -9.80 -23.45
N GLY A 833 -29.84 -11.03 -23.04
CA GLY A 833 -29.54 -11.56 -21.70
C GLY A 833 -28.03 -11.69 -21.44
N TYR A 834 -27.19 -11.72 -22.48
CA TYR A 834 -25.73 -11.71 -22.38
C TYR A 834 -25.13 -10.32 -22.61
N TRP A 835 -25.64 -9.58 -23.59
CA TRP A 835 -25.15 -8.24 -23.91
C TRP A 835 -25.36 -7.23 -22.78
N LEU A 836 -26.55 -7.20 -22.17
CA LEU A 836 -26.87 -6.18 -21.16
C LEU A 836 -26.01 -6.32 -19.89
N PRO A 837 -25.87 -7.51 -19.25
CA PRO A 837 -24.99 -7.65 -18.09
C PRO A 837 -23.54 -7.30 -18.42
N GLY A 838 -23.04 -7.69 -19.59
CA GLY A 838 -21.67 -7.37 -20.03
C GLY A 838 -21.44 -5.86 -20.18
N LEU A 839 -22.33 -5.16 -20.90
CA LEU A 839 -22.23 -3.71 -21.10
C LEU A 839 -22.33 -2.93 -19.78
N ILE A 840 -23.26 -3.32 -18.89
CA ILE A 840 -23.43 -2.66 -17.59
C ILE A 840 -22.20 -2.91 -16.72
N THR A 841 -21.61 -4.10 -16.76
CA THR A 841 -20.39 -4.42 -16.00
C THR A 841 -19.21 -3.58 -16.47
N ILE A 842 -19.04 -3.40 -17.79
CA ILE A 842 -18.02 -2.51 -18.36
C ILE A 842 -18.29 -1.06 -17.93
N GLY A 843 -19.54 -0.59 -18.06
CA GLY A 843 -19.93 0.77 -17.66
C GLY A 843 -19.67 1.04 -16.17
N ALA A 844 -20.02 0.10 -15.30
CA ALA A 844 -19.75 0.17 -13.87
C ALA A 844 -18.23 0.21 -13.60
N ALA A 845 -17.46 -0.67 -14.23
CA ALA A 845 -16.00 -0.70 -14.09
C ALA A 845 -15.35 0.63 -14.52
N VAL A 846 -15.78 1.21 -15.64
CA VAL A 846 -15.30 2.53 -16.12
C VAL A 846 -15.65 3.65 -15.16
N LEU A 847 -16.90 3.70 -14.69
CA LEU A 847 -17.36 4.71 -13.73
C LEU A 847 -16.53 4.65 -12.43
N TYR A 848 -16.32 3.45 -11.88
CA TYR A 848 -15.50 3.28 -10.68
C TYR A 848 -14.03 3.63 -10.91
N ALA A 849 -13.47 3.31 -12.08
CA ALA A 849 -12.11 3.67 -12.43
C ALA A 849 -11.94 5.21 -12.50
N GLN A 850 -12.91 5.93 -13.07
CA GLN A 850 -12.88 7.39 -13.15
C GLN A 850 -13.02 8.04 -11.76
N LEU A 851 -13.98 7.60 -10.94
CA LEU A 851 -14.17 8.09 -9.57
C LEU A 851 -12.93 7.87 -8.68
N ARG A 852 -12.17 6.80 -8.93
CA ARG A 852 -10.89 6.54 -8.24
C ARG A 852 -9.79 7.50 -8.68
N ARG A 853 -9.68 7.82 -9.97
CA ARG A 853 -8.65 8.75 -10.49
C ARG A 853 -8.78 10.16 -9.89
N THR A 854 -10.00 10.67 -9.78
CA THR A 854 -10.27 11.98 -9.17
C THR A 854 -9.88 12.09 -7.69
N ARG A 855 -9.75 10.97 -6.97
CA ARG A 855 -9.30 10.97 -5.57
C ARG A 855 -7.78 11.06 -5.43
N ARG A 856 -7.03 10.35 -6.28
CA ARG A 856 -5.55 10.42 -6.24
C ARG A 856 -5.07 11.83 -6.52
N THR A 857 -5.68 12.53 -7.47
CA THR A 857 -5.35 13.92 -7.77
C THR A 857 -5.67 14.93 -6.66
N GLY A 858 -6.51 14.57 -5.68
CA GLY A 858 -6.86 15.45 -4.56
C GLY A 858 -6.29 15.00 -3.20
N ALA A 859 -5.52 13.92 -3.16
CA ALA A 859 -4.78 13.46 -1.97
C ALA A 859 -3.26 13.67 -2.12
N HIS A 860 -2.80 13.99 -3.33
CA HIS A 860 -1.46 14.49 -3.65
C HIS A 860 -1.44 16.01 -3.84
N ALA A 861 -2.57 16.67 -3.57
CA ALA A 861 -2.73 18.10 -3.38
C ALA A 861 -3.17 18.29 -1.93
#